data_AF-A0AAV0BI83-F1
#
_entry.id   AF-A0AAV0BI83-F1
#
_cell.length_a   1.000
_cell.length_b   1.000
_cell.length_c   1.000
_cell.angle_alpha   90.00
_cell.angle_beta   90.00
_cell.angle_gamma   90.00
#
_symmetry.space_group_name_H-M   'P 1'
#
loop_
_entity.id
_entity.type
_entity.pdbx_description
1 polymer ?
#
loop_
_entity_poly.entity_id
_entity_poly.type
_entity_poly.pdbx_seq_one_letter_code
_entity_poly.pdbx_strand_id
1 'polypeptide(L)'
;MKISQKLAAAEAEGRTSWSFEYFPPKTDNGFSNLYDRIERMSELGPIFIDITWGAGGTTSNLTTDFVKMAHQNFGLETCMHLTCTNMPKEKIDNALKQAYEFGCENILALRGDPPKGTDEWTATDGGFEHAIDLIKHIRLSYGDHFDIAVAGFPEGHPNSILSKDQETVYLREKIDAGANFIFTQMFYDVEIFIDWVRRIRAAGITVPVIPGIMPIQSWAQFKRITNFSKTIIPQHFLDQLEPIQSDDEAVRKVGTKLISDMCRRILDSDLGIKILHFYTMNLERGTKMILDELKLTPSRDITNPLPWKLSLSGKRRTETIRPIFWANRTKSYLSRTEAWDEFPNGRWGDSRSPAYGEVDGYGININPVTVELLKELKLKPKSDIDLSTIFAAYCAGKTLINGEKIKYLPWSDIPLSKETSKIQKILFDINRRGFLTVNSQPAVDGAKSSDPVHGWGPRGGYVYQKAYVEFFCRPDKIKSLTRKLENDPDATYYAITRTGDIITNNTNPGPNAVTWGVFPGKEIIQPTIVELVSFIAWKDEAFELGLQWAELYKRTEPKSYEFLREVMNSWYLVNIVNNDFRKTNDYGPNNSLYKFFEDEALLVDEDRFETQGDEINRNINGNYGNGKTYDLIDKNCPVKNIQNGLTKIAI
;
A
#
# COMPACT_ATOMS: atom_id res chain seq x y z
N MET A 1 0.57 -16.49 -6.26
CA MET A 1 1.82 -17.25 -6.50
C MET A 1 2.19 -17.94 -5.22
N LYS A 2 2.30 -19.27 -5.31
CA LYS A 2 2.76 -20.15 -4.25
C LYS A 2 4.10 -19.72 -3.64
N ILE A 3 4.16 -19.64 -2.32
CA ILE A 3 5.35 -19.24 -1.56
C ILE A 3 6.50 -20.24 -1.81
N SER A 4 6.24 -21.54 -1.88
CA SER A 4 7.27 -22.54 -2.18
C SER A 4 8.01 -22.26 -3.50
N GLN A 5 7.29 -21.81 -4.53
CA GLN A 5 7.86 -21.44 -5.82
C GLN A 5 8.73 -20.17 -5.71
N LYS A 6 8.27 -19.17 -4.95
CA LYS A 6 9.06 -17.95 -4.69
C LYS A 6 10.35 -18.25 -3.93
N LEU A 7 10.29 -19.15 -2.96
CA LEU A 7 11.45 -19.59 -2.19
C LEU A 7 12.46 -20.31 -3.08
N ALA A 8 12.00 -21.27 -3.90
CA ALA A 8 12.86 -21.99 -4.84
C ALA A 8 13.52 -21.05 -5.86
N ALA A 9 12.79 -20.04 -6.36
CA ALA A 9 13.35 -19.04 -7.26
C ALA A 9 14.41 -18.17 -6.57
N ALA A 10 14.15 -17.70 -5.36
CA ALA A 10 15.12 -16.92 -4.59
C ALA A 10 16.39 -17.74 -4.25
N GLU A 11 16.22 -19.01 -3.92
CA GLU A 11 17.33 -19.94 -3.68
C GLU A 11 18.19 -20.15 -4.94
N ALA A 12 17.55 -20.36 -6.10
CA ALA A 12 18.24 -20.49 -7.39
C ALA A 12 19.03 -19.22 -7.77
N GLU A 13 18.55 -18.05 -7.36
CA GLU A 13 19.23 -16.76 -7.52
C GLU A 13 20.32 -16.50 -6.47
N GLY A 14 20.44 -17.34 -5.45
CA GLY A 14 21.33 -17.11 -4.29
C GLY A 14 20.93 -15.90 -3.45
N ARG A 15 19.65 -15.49 -3.52
CA ARG A 15 19.15 -14.24 -2.94
C ARG A 15 18.47 -14.47 -1.59
N THR A 16 18.92 -13.74 -0.56
CA THR A 16 18.19 -13.67 0.71
C THR A 16 16.87 -12.93 0.54
N SER A 17 15.79 -13.50 1.07
CA SER A 17 14.44 -12.95 1.02
C SER A 17 13.88 -12.72 2.43
N TRP A 18 12.78 -11.98 2.54
CA TRP A 18 12.07 -11.77 3.81
C TRP A 18 10.57 -11.59 3.61
N SER A 19 9.81 -11.76 4.69
CA SER A 19 8.37 -11.54 4.74
C SER A 19 7.96 -10.89 6.06
N PHE A 20 6.73 -10.37 6.11
CA PHE A 20 6.19 -9.61 7.23
C PHE A 20 4.85 -10.16 7.69
N GLU A 21 4.68 -10.38 8.99
CA GLU A 21 3.39 -10.71 9.59
C GLU A 21 2.66 -9.45 10.08
N TYR A 22 1.36 -9.37 9.80
CA TYR A 22 0.44 -8.35 10.27
C TYR A 22 -0.82 -8.97 10.89
N PHE A 23 -1.46 -8.24 11.79
CA PHE A 23 -2.75 -8.63 12.35
C PHE A 23 -3.83 -7.60 12.04
N PRO A 24 -5.09 -8.02 11.76
CA PRO A 24 -6.18 -7.09 11.53
C PRO A 24 -6.41 -6.17 12.75
N PRO A 25 -6.38 -4.83 12.59
CA PRO A 25 -6.74 -3.89 13.64
C PRO A 25 -8.21 -4.03 14.07
N LYS A 26 -8.56 -3.43 15.21
CA LYS A 26 -9.93 -3.47 15.75
C LYS A 26 -10.78 -2.25 15.42
N THR A 27 -10.17 -1.22 14.83
CA THR A 27 -10.80 0.07 14.55
C THR A 27 -10.45 0.51 13.14
N ASP A 28 -11.34 1.28 12.51
CA ASP A 28 -11.15 1.78 11.15
C ASP A 28 -9.91 2.66 11.03
N ASN A 29 -9.69 3.56 12.01
CA ASN A 29 -8.45 4.34 12.11
C ASN A 29 -7.20 3.44 12.23
N GLY A 30 -7.33 2.29 12.89
CA GLY A 30 -6.27 1.28 12.95
C GLY A 30 -5.97 0.68 11.58
N PHE A 31 -7.00 0.36 10.79
CA PHE A 31 -6.85 -0.12 9.42
C PHE A 31 -6.20 0.92 8.50
N SER A 32 -6.66 2.18 8.52
CA SER A 32 -6.06 3.25 7.72
C SER A 32 -4.55 3.40 8.02
N ASN A 33 -4.19 3.45 9.31
CA ASN A 33 -2.79 3.55 9.73
C ASN A 33 -1.94 2.32 9.35
N LEU A 34 -2.55 1.13 9.33
CA LEU A 34 -1.88 -0.10 8.92
C LEU A 34 -1.70 -0.13 7.39
N TYR A 35 -2.69 0.29 6.62
CA TYR A 35 -2.63 0.36 5.16
C TYR A 35 -1.53 1.31 4.67
N ASP A 36 -1.44 2.51 5.25
CA ASP A 36 -0.35 3.45 4.95
C ASP A 36 1.03 2.84 5.28
N ARG A 37 1.09 2.00 6.32
CA ARG A 37 2.32 1.34 6.74
C ARG A 37 2.69 0.19 5.84
N ILE A 38 1.73 -0.61 5.39
CA ILE A 38 1.95 -1.70 4.43
C ILE A 38 2.42 -1.12 3.12
N GLU A 39 1.89 0.02 2.70
CA GLU A 39 2.40 0.72 1.53
C GLU A 39 3.89 1.06 1.67
N ARG A 40 4.30 1.70 2.76
CA ARG A 40 5.74 1.98 2.99
C ARG A 40 6.58 0.72 3.16
N MET A 41 6.08 -0.28 3.88
CA MET A 41 6.80 -1.54 4.11
C MET A 41 6.88 -2.39 2.84
N SER A 42 5.96 -2.26 1.88
CA SER A 42 6.06 -2.93 0.58
C SER A 42 7.29 -2.48 -0.21
N GLU A 43 7.74 -1.24 -0.02
CA GLU A 43 8.98 -0.71 -0.61
C GLU A 43 10.24 -1.35 0.00
N LEU A 44 10.11 -2.00 1.16
CA LEU A 44 11.19 -2.78 1.76
C LEU A 44 11.34 -4.16 1.09
N GLY A 45 10.59 -4.48 0.04
CA GLY A 45 10.78 -5.67 -0.80
C GLY A 45 10.42 -7.04 -0.21
N PRO A 46 9.42 -7.19 0.69
CA PRO A 46 9.02 -8.51 1.16
C PRO A 46 8.50 -9.38 0.00
N ILE A 47 8.85 -10.68 0.00
CA ILE A 47 8.38 -11.59 -1.06
C ILE A 47 6.92 -12.04 -0.87
N PHE A 48 6.40 -11.92 0.35
CA PHE A 48 4.99 -12.09 0.74
C PHE A 48 4.74 -11.42 2.10
N ILE A 49 3.47 -11.28 2.48
CA ILE A 49 3.04 -10.88 3.83
C ILE A 49 2.13 -11.94 4.43
N ASP A 50 2.11 -12.05 5.75
CA ASP A 50 1.24 -12.97 6.49
C ASP A 50 0.19 -12.19 7.25
N ILE A 51 -1.03 -12.74 7.27
CA ILE A 51 -2.17 -12.10 7.91
C ILE A 51 -2.75 -13.04 8.95
N THR A 52 -2.64 -12.65 10.22
CA THR A 52 -3.05 -13.48 11.35
C THR A 52 -4.56 -13.65 11.42
N TRP A 53 -5.00 -14.78 11.98
CA TRP A 53 -6.40 -15.13 12.15
C TRP A 53 -6.79 -15.21 13.62
N GLY A 54 -7.91 -14.61 13.99
CA GLY A 54 -8.55 -14.63 15.30
C GLY A 54 -8.79 -16.05 15.86
N ALA A 55 -8.43 -16.37 17.11
CA ALA A 55 -8.87 -17.60 17.77
C ALA A 55 -10.40 -17.72 17.68
N GLY A 56 -10.90 -18.92 17.36
CA GLY A 56 -12.33 -19.18 17.08
C GLY A 56 -12.89 -18.42 15.86
N GLY A 57 -12.02 -17.86 15.02
CA GLY A 57 -12.42 -17.01 13.90
C GLY A 57 -13.06 -15.69 14.31
N THR A 58 -12.71 -15.15 15.49
CA THR A 58 -13.21 -13.85 15.98
C THR A 58 -12.90 -12.69 15.03
N THR A 59 -11.85 -12.78 14.23
CA THR A 59 -11.47 -11.81 13.21
C THR A 59 -11.53 -12.39 11.79
N SER A 60 -12.31 -13.46 11.58
CA SER A 60 -12.40 -14.16 10.29
C SER A 60 -12.65 -13.22 9.11
N ASN A 61 -13.74 -12.45 9.16
CA ASN A 61 -14.07 -11.47 8.12
C ASN A 61 -12.97 -10.41 7.95
N LEU A 62 -12.44 -9.88 9.05
CA LEU A 62 -11.35 -8.88 9.01
C LEU A 62 -10.08 -9.44 8.36
N THR A 63 -9.82 -10.74 8.50
CA THR A 63 -8.65 -11.42 7.93
C THR A 63 -8.84 -11.60 6.42
N THR A 64 -10.00 -12.11 6.00
CA THR A 64 -10.29 -12.32 4.57
C THR A 64 -10.43 -11.00 3.81
N ASP A 65 -11.03 -9.97 4.41
CA ASP A 65 -11.08 -8.61 3.85
C ASP A 65 -9.69 -8.00 3.69
N PHE A 66 -8.80 -8.25 4.66
CA PHE A 66 -7.42 -7.78 4.58
C PHE A 66 -6.64 -8.55 3.49
N VAL A 67 -6.82 -9.88 3.36
CA VAL A 67 -6.27 -10.64 2.22
C VAL A 67 -6.76 -10.06 0.89
N LYS A 68 -8.07 -9.82 0.74
CA LYS A 68 -8.65 -9.19 -0.46
C LYS A 68 -7.96 -7.87 -0.77
N MET A 69 -7.87 -7.00 0.23
CA MET A 69 -7.30 -5.67 0.10
C MET A 69 -5.79 -5.71 -0.25
N ALA A 70 -5.02 -6.61 0.36
CA ALA A 70 -3.59 -6.75 0.10
C ALA A 70 -3.31 -7.20 -1.35
N HIS A 71 -4.09 -8.14 -1.86
CA HIS A 71 -4.01 -8.59 -3.26
C HIS A 71 -4.50 -7.52 -4.22
N GLN A 72 -5.67 -6.95 -3.96
CA GLN A 72 -6.33 -6.01 -4.86
C GLN A 72 -5.57 -4.68 -4.95
N ASN A 73 -5.29 -4.04 -3.80
CA ASN A 73 -4.83 -2.66 -3.74
C ASN A 73 -3.30 -2.52 -3.64
N PHE A 74 -2.63 -3.49 -3.01
CA PHE A 74 -1.17 -3.40 -2.78
C PHE A 74 -0.35 -4.32 -3.67
N GLY A 75 -0.97 -5.29 -4.34
CA GLY A 75 -0.25 -6.24 -5.18
C GLY A 75 0.69 -7.13 -4.37
N LEU A 76 0.34 -7.41 -3.11
CA LEU A 76 1.15 -8.22 -2.20
C LEU A 76 0.63 -9.65 -2.17
N GLU A 77 1.56 -10.60 -2.29
CA GLU A 77 1.24 -12.00 -2.06
C GLU A 77 1.00 -12.23 -0.57
N THR A 78 -0.03 -13.00 -0.22
CA THR A 78 -0.40 -13.23 1.18
C THR A 78 -0.31 -14.69 1.57
N CYS A 79 0.09 -14.97 2.81
CA CYS A 79 -0.25 -16.19 3.52
C CYS A 79 -1.35 -15.90 4.54
N MET A 80 -2.51 -16.51 4.36
CA MET A 80 -3.63 -16.34 5.29
C MET A 80 -3.53 -17.37 6.41
N HIS A 81 -3.49 -16.93 7.66
CA HIS A 81 -3.60 -17.85 8.79
C HIS A 81 -5.01 -18.43 8.82
N LEU A 82 -5.13 -19.69 9.21
CA LEU A 82 -6.41 -20.33 9.42
C LEU A 82 -6.29 -21.35 10.55
N THR A 83 -6.91 -21.02 11.69
CA THR A 83 -7.06 -21.99 12.77
C THR A 83 -8.18 -22.97 12.41
N CYS A 84 -8.23 -24.18 12.99
CA CYS A 84 -9.27 -25.16 12.67
C CYS A 84 -10.20 -25.50 13.84
N THR A 85 -9.90 -25.01 15.04
CA THR A 85 -10.66 -25.33 16.26
C THR A 85 -11.54 -24.18 16.73
N ASN A 86 -12.49 -24.48 17.63
CA ASN A 86 -13.45 -23.54 18.21
C ASN A 86 -14.38 -22.87 17.19
N MET A 87 -14.68 -23.54 16.06
CA MET A 87 -15.63 -23.07 15.06
C MET A 87 -16.18 -24.20 14.19
N PRO A 88 -17.39 -24.05 13.62
CA PRO A 88 -17.96 -25.03 12.69
C PRO A 88 -17.16 -25.09 11.39
N LYS A 89 -17.15 -26.27 10.76
CA LYS A 89 -16.50 -26.54 9.47
C LYS A 89 -16.90 -25.52 8.37
N GLU A 90 -18.16 -25.11 8.35
CA GLU A 90 -18.70 -24.14 7.39
C GLU A 90 -17.94 -22.80 7.40
N LYS A 91 -17.47 -22.36 8.57
CA LYS A 91 -16.71 -21.11 8.69
C LYS A 91 -15.33 -21.22 8.04
N ILE A 92 -14.74 -22.41 8.12
CA ILE A 92 -13.46 -22.75 7.47
C ILE A 92 -13.67 -22.86 5.96
N ASP A 93 -14.74 -23.53 5.52
CA ASP A 93 -15.10 -23.65 4.10
C ASP A 93 -15.31 -22.28 3.46
N ASN A 94 -16.05 -21.39 4.14
CA ASN A 94 -16.28 -20.02 3.68
C ASN A 94 -14.97 -19.21 3.59
N ALA A 95 -14.08 -19.33 4.57
CA ALA A 95 -12.79 -18.64 4.56
C ALA A 95 -11.88 -19.14 3.43
N LEU A 96 -11.81 -20.45 3.21
CA LEU A 96 -11.04 -21.04 2.11
C LEU A 96 -11.61 -20.64 0.75
N LYS A 97 -12.95 -20.61 0.62
CA LYS A 97 -13.63 -20.16 -0.59
C LYS A 97 -13.29 -18.70 -0.90
N GLN A 98 -13.37 -17.81 0.09
CA GLN A 98 -13.00 -16.39 -0.09
C GLN A 98 -11.51 -16.24 -0.44
N ALA A 99 -10.62 -16.97 0.24
CA ALA A 99 -9.19 -16.95 -0.10
C ALA A 99 -8.95 -17.37 -1.56
N TYR A 100 -9.61 -18.44 -2.01
CA TYR A 100 -9.57 -18.90 -3.40
C TYR A 100 -10.09 -17.83 -4.37
N GLU A 101 -11.26 -17.26 -4.10
CA GLU A 101 -11.88 -16.22 -4.95
C GLU A 101 -11.02 -14.96 -5.05
N PHE A 102 -10.32 -14.57 -3.98
CA PHE A 102 -9.43 -13.42 -3.97
C PHE A 102 -8.05 -13.71 -4.58
N GLY A 103 -7.78 -14.96 -4.97
CA GLY A 103 -6.52 -15.36 -5.60
C GLY A 103 -5.36 -15.57 -4.61
N CYS A 104 -5.67 -15.77 -3.33
CA CYS A 104 -4.71 -16.21 -2.33
C CYS A 104 -4.37 -17.68 -2.57
N GLU A 105 -3.08 -17.99 -2.66
CA GLU A 105 -2.61 -19.36 -2.91
C GLU A 105 -1.87 -19.95 -1.70
N ASN A 106 -1.88 -19.28 -0.54
CA ASN A 106 -1.07 -19.70 0.61
C ASN A 106 -1.87 -19.64 1.91
N ILE A 107 -1.92 -20.77 2.63
CA ILE A 107 -2.63 -20.92 3.90
C ILE A 107 -1.67 -21.41 4.97
N LEU A 108 -1.61 -20.72 6.12
CA LEU A 108 -0.97 -21.27 7.32
C LEU A 108 -2.01 -22.04 8.14
N ALA A 109 -1.97 -23.37 8.05
CA ALA A 109 -2.88 -24.26 8.75
C ALA A 109 -2.47 -24.42 10.21
N LEU A 110 -3.32 -23.95 11.12
CA LEU A 110 -3.09 -23.95 12.56
C LEU A 110 -4.21 -24.70 13.28
N ARG A 111 -3.88 -25.26 14.44
CA ARG A 111 -4.92 -25.78 15.35
C ARG A 111 -5.74 -24.62 15.91
N GLY A 112 -5.06 -23.62 16.46
CA GLY A 112 -5.63 -22.56 17.28
C GLY A 112 -5.50 -22.86 18.77
N ASP A 113 -5.56 -21.79 19.56
CA ASP A 113 -5.51 -21.84 21.02
C ASP A 113 -6.91 -22.04 21.63
N PRO A 114 -6.98 -22.58 22.85
CA PRO A 114 -8.23 -22.63 23.62
C PRO A 114 -8.85 -21.23 23.81
N PRO A 115 -10.19 -21.16 23.98
CA PRO A 115 -10.88 -19.92 24.31
C PRO A 115 -10.29 -19.21 25.54
N LYS A 116 -10.52 -17.89 25.64
CA LYS A 116 -10.02 -17.12 26.79
C LYS A 116 -10.67 -17.62 28.09
N GLY A 117 -9.84 -17.96 29.06
CA GLY A 117 -10.28 -18.34 30.41
C GLY A 117 -10.48 -19.84 30.61
N THR A 118 -10.24 -20.67 29.58
CA THR A 118 -10.24 -22.13 29.70
C THR A 118 -8.88 -22.68 29.31
N ASP A 119 -8.36 -23.62 30.11
CA ASP A 119 -7.17 -24.39 29.76
C ASP A 119 -7.54 -25.65 28.97
N GLU A 120 -8.82 -26.04 28.99
CA GLU A 120 -9.34 -27.17 28.24
C GLU A 120 -9.80 -26.79 26.84
N TRP A 121 -9.43 -27.66 25.90
CA TRP A 121 -9.86 -27.64 24.52
C TRP A 121 -10.95 -28.70 24.32
N THR A 122 -12.05 -28.34 23.68
CA THR A 122 -13.08 -29.28 23.25
C THR A 122 -13.34 -29.12 21.76
N ALA A 123 -13.36 -30.24 21.03
CA ALA A 123 -13.78 -30.24 19.63
C ALA A 123 -15.19 -29.69 19.53
N THR A 124 -15.43 -28.77 18.59
CA THR A 124 -16.80 -28.44 18.19
C THR A 124 -17.38 -29.65 17.47
N ASP A 125 -18.65 -29.99 17.71
CA ASP A 125 -19.28 -31.13 17.05
C ASP A 125 -19.21 -30.99 15.51
N GLY A 126 -18.71 -32.01 14.83
CA GLY A 126 -18.40 -31.97 13.38
C GLY A 126 -17.24 -31.05 12.96
N GLY A 127 -16.46 -30.51 13.91
CA GLY A 127 -15.29 -29.67 13.68
C GLY A 127 -13.97 -30.43 13.57
N PHE A 128 -12.85 -29.70 13.44
CA PHE A 128 -11.51 -30.29 13.37
C PHE A 128 -10.83 -30.34 14.74
N GLU A 129 -9.96 -31.32 14.95
CA GLU A 129 -9.24 -31.49 16.21
C GLU A 129 -7.80 -30.98 16.14
N HIS A 130 -7.15 -31.23 15.01
CA HIS A 130 -5.74 -30.97 14.80
C HIS A 130 -5.49 -30.25 13.48
N ALA A 131 -4.36 -29.55 13.39
CA ALA A 131 -3.97 -28.87 12.15
C ALA A 131 -3.87 -29.84 10.96
N ILE A 132 -3.52 -31.11 11.19
CA ILE A 132 -3.46 -32.13 10.15
C ILE A 132 -4.82 -32.40 9.49
N ASP A 133 -5.91 -32.26 10.23
CA ASP A 133 -7.26 -32.45 9.69
C ASP A 133 -7.61 -31.32 8.71
N LEU A 134 -7.21 -30.09 9.05
CA LEU A 134 -7.34 -28.94 8.15
C LEU A 134 -6.50 -29.12 6.87
N ILE A 135 -5.27 -29.62 6.98
CA ILE A 135 -4.41 -29.90 5.81
C ILE A 135 -5.10 -30.89 4.88
N LYS A 136 -5.56 -32.03 5.42
CA LYS A 136 -6.28 -33.06 4.66
C LYS A 136 -7.54 -32.50 4.02
N HIS A 137 -8.30 -31.67 4.74
CA HIS A 137 -9.51 -31.03 4.24
C HIS A 137 -9.24 -30.07 3.08
N ILE A 138 -8.19 -29.24 3.17
CA ILE A 138 -7.79 -28.34 2.09
C ILE A 138 -7.35 -29.14 0.86
N ARG A 139 -6.54 -30.19 1.05
CA ARG A 139 -6.07 -31.05 -0.05
C ARG A 139 -7.22 -31.78 -0.73
N LEU A 140 -8.18 -32.29 0.04
CA LEU A 140 -9.38 -32.94 -0.50
C LEU A 140 -10.23 -31.96 -1.32
N SER A 141 -10.41 -30.74 -0.83
CA SER A 141 -11.36 -29.76 -1.40
C SER A 141 -10.78 -28.95 -2.56
N TYR A 142 -9.47 -28.66 -2.54
CA TYR A 142 -8.81 -27.73 -3.47
C TYR A 142 -7.57 -28.33 -4.16
N GLY A 143 -7.25 -29.61 -3.89
CA GLY A 143 -6.08 -30.28 -4.44
C GLY A 143 -4.79 -29.51 -4.13
N ASP A 144 -4.03 -29.25 -5.19
CA ASP A 144 -2.77 -28.52 -5.15
C ASP A 144 -2.92 -27.01 -5.38
N HIS A 145 -4.12 -26.42 -5.31
CA HIS A 145 -4.25 -24.98 -5.48
C HIS A 145 -3.46 -24.20 -4.41
N PHE A 146 -3.67 -24.54 -3.14
CA PHE A 146 -2.99 -23.87 -2.03
C PHE A 146 -1.64 -24.50 -1.69
N ASP A 147 -0.63 -23.66 -1.51
CA ASP A 147 0.50 -23.97 -0.67
C ASP A 147 0.07 -23.90 0.80
N ILE A 148 0.43 -24.92 1.58
CA ILE A 148 0.03 -25.04 2.98
C ILE A 148 1.26 -24.95 3.87
N ALA A 149 1.32 -23.93 4.72
CA ALA A 149 2.32 -23.80 5.77
C ALA A 149 1.83 -24.45 7.06
N VAL A 150 2.76 -24.87 7.91
CA VAL A 150 2.49 -25.33 9.28
C VAL A 150 3.43 -24.66 10.28
N ALA A 151 2.99 -24.57 11.54
CA ALA A 151 3.84 -24.10 12.62
C ALA A 151 4.83 -25.19 13.10
N GLY A 152 6.06 -24.77 13.38
CA GLY A 152 7.12 -25.52 14.07
C GLY A 152 7.62 -24.77 15.30
N PHE A 153 8.10 -25.50 16.31
CA PHE A 153 8.48 -24.95 17.60
C PHE A 153 9.92 -25.38 17.94
N PRO A 154 10.94 -24.56 17.65
CA PRO A 154 12.34 -24.93 17.87
C PRO A 154 12.65 -25.30 19.33
N GLU A 155 12.01 -24.60 20.26
CA GLU A 155 12.16 -24.77 21.72
C GLU A 155 11.19 -25.81 22.31
N GLY A 156 10.32 -26.39 21.48
CA GLY A 156 9.19 -27.24 21.88
C GLY A 156 7.89 -26.43 22.07
N HIS A 157 6.74 -27.08 21.90
CA HIS A 157 5.47 -26.38 22.04
C HIS A 157 5.18 -26.09 23.54
N PRO A 158 4.84 -24.85 23.94
CA PRO A 158 4.85 -24.43 25.35
C PRO A 158 3.83 -25.13 26.26
N ASN A 159 2.82 -25.76 25.65
CA ASN A 159 1.78 -26.55 26.35
C ASN A 159 1.84 -28.05 25.99
N SER A 160 2.94 -28.50 25.39
CA SER A 160 3.15 -29.91 25.05
C SER A 160 3.85 -30.63 26.21
N ILE A 161 3.37 -31.82 26.53
CA ILE A 161 4.04 -32.75 27.45
C ILE A 161 4.88 -33.80 26.69
N LEU A 162 4.96 -33.65 25.36
CA LEU A 162 5.58 -34.62 24.47
C LEU A 162 7.10 -34.46 24.45
N SER A 163 7.79 -35.55 24.08
CA SER A 163 9.23 -35.46 23.80
C SER A 163 9.49 -34.73 22.48
N LYS A 164 10.70 -34.17 22.32
CA LYS A 164 11.14 -33.54 21.06
C LYS A 164 11.04 -34.48 19.86
N ASP A 165 11.21 -35.78 20.07
CA ASP A 165 11.10 -36.80 19.02
C ASP A 165 9.65 -37.02 18.61
N GLN A 166 8.72 -37.08 19.58
CA GLN A 166 7.29 -37.17 19.30
C GLN A 166 6.76 -35.93 18.56
N GLU A 167 7.20 -34.74 18.95
CA GLU A 167 6.86 -33.50 18.22
C GLU A 167 7.39 -33.52 16.78
N THR A 168 8.57 -34.10 16.56
CA THR A 168 9.15 -34.27 15.22
C THR A 168 8.32 -35.24 14.37
N VAL A 169 7.81 -36.33 14.97
CA VAL A 169 6.90 -37.27 14.28
C VAL A 169 5.62 -36.56 13.84
N TYR A 170 4.95 -35.82 14.72
CA TYR A 170 3.72 -35.09 14.36
C TYR A 170 3.97 -33.97 13.34
N LEU A 171 5.14 -33.32 13.40
CA LEU A 171 5.53 -32.39 12.36
C LEU A 171 5.65 -33.11 11.00
N ARG A 172 6.31 -34.26 10.96
CA ARG A 172 6.44 -35.09 9.75
C ARG A 172 5.07 -35.51 9.22
N GLU A 173 4.16 -35.99 10.07
CA GLU A 173 2.82 -36.37 9.65
C GLU A 173 2.04 -35.22 8.98
N LYS A 174 2.21 -33.99 9.47
CA LYS A 174 1.62 -32.80 8.81
C LYS A 174 2.24 -32.53 7.44
N ILE A 175 3.55 -32.74 7.28
CA ILE A 175 4.24 -32.61 5.99
C ILE A 175 3.75 -33.70 5.03
N ASP A 176 3.71 -34.95 5.48
CA ASP A 176 3.25 -36.11 4.71
C ASP A 176 1.76 -35.97 4.30
N ALA A 177 0.95 -35.27 5.10
CA ALA A 177 -0.44 -34.92 4.76
C ALA A 177 -0.56 -33.83 3.66
N GLY A 178 0.53 -33.16 3.29
CA GLY A 178 0.57 -32.23 2.17
C GLY A 178 0.98 -30.80 2.50
N ALA A 179 1.60 -30.52 3.65
CA ALA A 179 2.18 -29.20 3.93
C ALA A 179 3.49 -28.97 3.14
N ASN A 180 3.69 -27.74 2.67
CA ASN A 180 4.76 -27.37 1.73
C ASN A 180 5.94 -26.65 2.39
N PHE A 181 5.76 -26.03 3.56
CA PHE A 181 6.83 -25.35 4.30
C PHE A 181 6.43 -25.12 5.77
N ILE A 182 7.41 -24.71 6.58
CA ILE A 182 7.25 -24.55 8.03
C ILE A 182 7.59 -23.11 8.42
N PHE A 183 6.69 -22.44 9.15
CA PHE A 183 7.05 -21.27 9.94
C PHE A 183 7.44 -21.69 11.34
N THR A 184 8.57 -21.19 11.84
CA THR A 184 8.89 -21.41 13.25
C THR A 184 8.26 -20.35 14.12
N GLN A 185 7.89 -20.73 15.33
CA GLN A 185 7.75 -19.79 16.45
C GLN A 185 9.01 -18.90 16.57
N MET A 186 8.86 -17.69 17.12
CA MET A 186 10.00 -16.84 17.45
C MET A 186 10.94 -17.50 18.47
N PHE A 187 12.23 -17.19 18.37
CA PHE A 187 13.28 -17.65 19.27
C PHE A 187 14.39 -16.60 19.35
N TYR A 188 15.22 -16.68 20.39
CA TYR A 188 16.42 -15.83 20.52
C TYR A 188 17.72 -16.66 20.59
N ASP A 189 17.62 -17.96 20.89
CA ASP A 189 18.76 -18.87 20.87
C ASP A 189 18.92 -19.56 19.50
N VAL A 190 19.94 -19.14 18.75
CA VAL A 190 20.23 -19.66 17.41
C VAL A 190 20.67 -21.12 17.43
N GLU A 191 21.36 -21.57 18.48
CA GLU A 191 21.85 -22.94 18.54
C GLU A 191 20.69 -23.92 18.71
N ILE A 192 19.68 -23.56 19.52
CA ILE A 192 18.45 -24.35 19.65
C ILE A 192 17.73 -24.48 18.30
N PHE A 193 17.67 -23.39 17.52
CA PHE A 193 17.10 -23.43 16.17
C PHE A 193 17.91 -24.34 15.23
N ILE A 194 19.24 -24.20 15.21
CA ILE A 194 20.11 -25.01 14.33
C ILE A 194 19.96 -26.50 14.66
N ASP A 195 20.00 -26.86 15.93
CA ASP A 195 19.83 -28.25 16.38
C ASP A 195 18.45 -28.80 16.05
N TRP A 196 17.42 -27.96 16.16
CA TRP A 196 16.06 -28.35 15.78
C TRP A 196 15.96 -28.61 14.27
N VAL A 197 16.51 -27.74 13.42
CA VAL A 197 16.52 -27.96 11.97
C VAL A 197 17.26 -29.25 11.61
N ARG A 198 18.44 -29.50 12.21
CA ARG A 198 19.19 -30.74 11.99
C ARG A 198 18.39 -31.98 12.38
N ARG A 199 17.68 -31.94 13.51
CA ARG A 199 16.83 -33.04 13.98
C ARG A 199 15.69 -33.34 13.00
N ILE A 200 14.94 -32.32 12.56
CA ILE A 200 13.82 -32.55 11.64
C ILE A 200 14.30 -33.02 10.25
N ARG A 201 15.48 -32.55 9.80
CA ARG A 201 16.11 -33.00 8.56
C ARG A 201 16.54 -34.47 8.65
N ALA A 202 17.12 -34.89 9.79
CA ALA A 202 17.43 -36.30 10.05
C ALA A 202 16.18 -37.20 10.08
N ALA A 203 15.01 -36.65 10.44
CA ALA A 203 13.73 -37.34 10.38
C ALA A 203 13.10 -37.40 8.97
N GLY A 204 13.77 -36.84 7.95
CA GLY A 204 13.33 -36.85 6.55
C GLY A 204 12.48 -35.66 6.12
N ILE A 205 12.27 -34.66 6.98
CA ILE A 205 11.52 -33.45 6.61
C ILE A 205 12.44 -32.55 5.79
N THR A 206 12.16 -32.35 4.51
CA THR A 206 13.00 -31.56 3.57
C THR A 206 12.38 -30.24 3.11
N VAL A 207 11.11 -29.99 3.44
CA VAL A 207 10.44 -28.74 3.08
C VAL A 207 11.15 -27.49 3.64
N PRO A 208 11.02 -26.32 2.99
CA PRO A 208 11.60 -25.08 3.48
C PRO A 208 11.18 -24.76 4.93
N VAL A 209 12.15 -24.28 5.70
CA VAL A 209 11.95 -23.78 7.06
C VAL A 209 12.13 -22.27 7.03
N ILE A 210 11.16 -21.54 7.55
CA ILE A 210 11.14 -20.09 7.60
C ILE A 210 11.24 -19.67 9.07
N PRO A 211 12.40 -19.15 9.52
CA PRO A 211 12.60 -18.74 10.90
C PRO A 211 11.79 -17.48 11.22
N GLY A 212 11.00 -17.56 12.30
CA GLY A 212 10.28 -16.44 12.87
C GLY A 212 11.19 -15.51 13.68
N ILE A 213 11.28 -14.25 13.27
CA ILE A 213 12.17 -13.23 13.83
C ILE A 213 11.32 -12.12 14.46
N MET A 214 11.51 -11.89 15.76
CA MET A 214 10.82 -10.81 16.47
C MET A 214 11.77 -9.64 16.78
N PRO A 215 11.53 -8.44 16.25
CA PRO A 215 12.28 -7.25 16.62
C PRO A 215 12.06 -6.86 18.09
N ILE A 216 13.14 -6.50 18.79
CA ILE A 216 13.08 -5.97 20.17
C ILE A 216 12.90 -4.44 20.10
N GLN A 217 11.73 -3.94 20.49
CA GLN A 217 11.37 -2.51 20.36
C GLN A 217 11.31 -1.74 21.68
N SER A 218 10.99 -2.42 22.77
CA SER A 218 10.98 -1.91 24.15
C SER A 218 11.15 -3.07 25.11
N TRP A 219 11.67 -2.78 26.31
CA TRP A 219 11.90 -3.81 27.32
C TRP A 219 10.60 -4.44 27.80
N ALA A 220 9.60 -3.61 28.08
CA ALA A 220 8.30 -4.06 28.56
C ALA A 220 7.59 -4.98 27.55
N GLN A 221 7.65 -4.64 26.26
CA GLN A 221 7.08 -5.49 25.21
C GLN A 221 7.86 -6.81 25.10
N PHE A 222 9.20 -6.75 25.09
CA PHE A 222 10.08 -7.92 25.01
C PHE A 222 9.77 -8.92 26.12
N LYS A 223 9.83 -8.50 27.40
CA LYS A 223 9.54 -9.37 28.55
C LYS A 223 8.12 -9.93 28.53
N ARG A 224 7.12 -9.12 28.17
CA ARG A 224 5.73 -9.58 28.11
C ARG A 224 5.56 -10.71 27.09
N ILE A 225 6.18 -10.55 25.93
CA ILE A 225 6.05 -11.49 24.81
C ILE A 225 6.82 -12.77 25.10
N THR A 226 8.07 -12.69 25.57
CA THR A 226 8.88 -13.87 25.93
C THR A 226 8.26 -14.68 27.07
N ASN A 227 7.66 -14.01 28.06
CA ASN A 227 6.98 -14.69 29.17
C ASN A 227 5.72 -15.40 28.68
N PHE A 228 4.99 -14.77 27.76
CA PHE A 228 3.77 -15.34 27.19
C PHE A 228 4.07 -16.57 26.33
N SER A 229 5.10 -16.49 25.47
CA SER A 229 5.53 -17.60 24.60
C SER A 229 6.32 -18.69 25.32
N LYS A 230 6.80 -18.40 26.55
CA LYS A 230 7.78 -19.22 27.28
C LYS A 230 9.10 -19.40 26.50
N THR A 231 9.50 -18.40 25.73
CA THR A 231 10.73 -18.42 24.91
C THR A 231 11.98 -18.32 25.79
N ILE A 232 13.02 -19.08 25.44
CA ILE A 232 14.31 -19.06 26.11
C ILE A 232 15.08 -17.83 25.63
N ILE A 233 15.55 -17.02 26.58
CA ILE A 233 16.35 -15.83 26.30
C ILE A 233 17.81 -16.16 26.65
N PRO A 234 18.74 -16.11 25.68
CA PRO A 234 20.16 -16.28 25.97
C PRO A 234 20.66 -15.24 26.97
N GLN A 235 21.51 -15.64 27.91
CA GLN A 235 22.00 -14.74 28.97
C GLN A 235 22.64 -13.46 28.41
N HIS A 236 23.40 -13.57 27.32
CA HIS A 236 24.06 -12.41 26.68
C HIS A 236 23.08 -11.36 26.10
N PHE A 237 21.80 -11.71 25.87
CA PHE A 237 20.75 -10.73 25.55
C PHE A 237 20.35 -9.95 26.81
N LEU A 238 20.11 -10.65 27.92
CA LEU A 238 19.75 -10.02 29.20
C LEU A 238 20.86 -9.11 29.71
N ASP A 239 22.12 -9.56 29.64
CA ASP A 239 23.29 -8.79 30.07
C ASP A 239 23.41 -7.43 29.36
N GLN A 240 22.94 -7.34 28.11
CA GLN A 240 22.99 -6.11 27.31
C GLN A 240 21.72 -5.26 27.41
N LEU A 241 20.55 -5.87 27.66
CA LEU A 241 19.26 -5.19 27.64
C LEU A 241 18.78 -4.75 29.03
N GLU A 242 19.03 -5.54 30.09
CA GLU A 242 18.60 -5.20 31.45
C GLU A 242 19.20 -3.88 31.97
N PRO A 243 20.48 -3.55 31.73
CA PRO A 243 21.06 -2.28 32.19
C PRO A 243 20.42 -1.04 31.56
N ILE A 244 19.77 -1.19 30.40
CA ILE A 244 19.16 -0.11 29.62
C ILE A 244 17.63 -0.21 29.59
N GLN A 245 17.03 -1.07 30.42
CA GLN A 245 15.61 -1.42 30.36
C GLN A 245 14.63 -0.25 30.47
N SER A 246 15.06 0.90 31.00
CA SER A 246 14.26 2.11 31.14
C SER A 246 14.35 3.06 29.95
N ASP A 247 15.19 2.77 28.95
CA ASP A 247 15.39 3.58 27.74
C ASP A 247 15.00 2.78 26.50
N ASP A 248 13.78 2.98 26.01
CA ASP A 248 13.24 2.28 24.85
C ASP A 248 14.01 2.59 23.55
N GLU A 249 14.69 3.73 23.44
CA GLU A 249 15.53 4.03 22.29
C GLU A 249 16.82 3.23 22.32
N ALA A 250 17.49 3.20 23.46
CA ALA A 250 18.67 2.36 23.67
C ALA A 250 18.34 0.88 23.50
N VAL A 251 17.26 0.39 24.11
CA VAL A 251 16.79 -1.01 23.99
C VAL A 251 16.57 -1.38 22.54
N ARG A 252 15.91 -0.52 21.76
CA ARG A 252 15.67 -0.78 20.33
C ARG A 252 16.96 -0.82 19.53
N LYS A 253 17.90 0.08 19.80
CA LYS A 253 19.20 0.12 19.10
C LYS A 253 20.03 -1.13 19.39
N VAL A 254 20.17 -1.50 20.67
CA VAL A 254 20.91 -2.70 21.09
C VAL A 254 20.20 -3.97 20.63
N GLY A 255 18.88 -4.03 20.79
CA GLY A 255 18.04 -5.11 20.30
C GLY A 255 18.14 -5.34 18.80
N THR A 256 18.19 -4.26 18.00
CA THR A 256 18.42 -4.36 16.54
C THR A 256 19.72 -5.08 16.23
N LYS A 257 20.82 -4.74 16.94
CA LYS A 257 22.12 -5.37 16.73
C LYS A 257 22.08 -6.85 17.09
N LEU A 258 21.54 -7.19 18.27
CA LEU A 258 21.39 -8.57 18.74
C LEU A 258 20.60 -9.45 17.75
N ILE A 259 19.46 -8.93 17.28
CA ILE A 259 18.62 -9.66 16.31
C ILE A 259 19.30 -9.77 14.95
N SER A 260 20.03 -8.74 14.51
CA SER A 260 20.78 -8.79 13.26
C SER A 260 21.93 -9.79 13.31
N ASP A 261 22.65 -9.87 14.43
CA ASP A 261 23.70 -10.89 14.64
C ASP A 261 23.12 -12.31 14.65
N MET A 262 21.95 -12.50 15.27
CA MET A 262 21.17 -13.74 15.17
C MET A 262 20.80 -14.07 13.72
N CYS A 263 20.27 -13.11 12.96
CA CYS A 263 19.89 -13.31 11.56
C CYS A 263 21.10 -13.67 10.68
N ARG A 264 22.26 -13.01 10.87
CA ARG A 264 23.51 -13.33 10.15
C ARG A 264 23.91 -14.78 10.40
N ARG A 265 23.92 -15.22 11.67
CA ARG A 265 24.24 -16.61 12.03
C ARG A 265 23.31 -17.63 11.38
N ILE A 266 22.01 -17.33 11.27
CA ILE A 266 21.05 -18.19 10.56
C ILE A 266 21.37 -18.26 9.07
N LEU A 267 21.57 -17.11 8.42
CA LEU A 267 21.82 -17.00 6.97
C LEU A 267 23.17 -17.60 6.53
N ASP A 268 24.16 -17.55 7.42
CA ASP A 268 25.53 -18.06 7.22
C ASP A 268 25.68 -19.54 7.63
N SER A 269 24.65 -20.13 8.26
CA SER A 269 24.66 -21.56 8.64
C SER A 269 24.63 -22.48 7.42
N ASP A 270 25.05 -23.74 7.63
CA ASP A 270 25.04 -24.81 6.63
C ASP A 270 23.63 -25.39 6.33
N LEU A 271 22.59 -24.78 6.90
CA LEU A 271 21.21 -25.28 6.81
C LEU A 271 20.47 -24.88 5.53
N GLY A 272 21.06 -24.02 4.70
CA GLY A 272 20.45 -23.52 3.45
C GLY A 272 19.32 -22.51 3.67
N ILE A 273 19.21 -21.90 4.85
CA ILE A 273 18.16 -20.92 5.15
C ILE A 273 18.48 -19.59 4.47
N LYS A 274 17.64 -19.17 3.52
CA LYS A 274 17.76 -17.90 2.78
C LYS A 274 16.54 -17.00 2.91
N ILE A 275 15.69 -17.23 3.92
CA ILE A 275 14.55 -16.37 4.23
C ILE A 275 14.46 -16.06 5.72
N LEU A 276 13.99 -14.84 6.03
CA LEU A 276 13.65 -14.39 7.38
C LEU A 276 12.18 -13.91 7.43
N HIS A 277 11.39 -14.39 8.38
CA HIS A 277 10.01 -13.95 8.56
C HIS A 277 9.89 -13.05 9.79
N PHE A 278 9.43 -11.81 9.62
CA PHE A 278 9.39 -10.84 10.72
C PHE A 278 8.00 -10.67 11.31
N TYR A 279 7.90 -10.90 12.62
CA TYR A 279 6.73 -10.54 13.42
C TYR A 279 6.72 -9.03 13.67
N THR A 280 6.06 -8.28 12.78
CA THR A 280 6.14 -6.80 12.80
C THR A 280 5.42 -6.18 13.98
N MET A 281 4.44 -6.89 14.56
CA MET A 281 3.47 -6.33 15.52
C MET A 281 2.73 -5.10 14.97
N ASN A 282 2.49 -5.06 13.66
CA ASN A 282 2.00 -3.89 12.92
C ASN A 282 2.91 -2.66 13.08
N LEU A 283 4.20 -2.82 13.41
CA LEU A 283 5.19 -1.75 13.59
C LEU A 283 6.28 -1.80 12.51
N GLU A 284 6.68 -0.63 12.02
CA GLU A 284 7.64 -0.50 10.90
C GLU A 284 9.09 -0.43 11.37
N ARG A 285 9.35 0.39 12.41
CA ARG A 285 10.70 0.86 12.75
C ARG A 285 11.68 -0.28 13.08
N GLY A 286 11.27 -1.23 13.94
CA GLY A 286 12.14 -2.33 14.36
C GLY A 286 12.58 -3.21 13.19
N THR A 287 11.63 -3.65 12.36
CA THR A 287 11.90 -4.47 11.17
C THR A 287 12.78 -3.74 10.17
N LYS A 288 12.48 -2.46 9.87
CA LYS A 288 13.30 -1.66 8.95
C LYS A 288 14.74 -1.52 9.44
N MET A 289 14.94 -1.25 10.73
CA MET A 289 16.28 -1.12 11.30
C MET A 289 17.11 -2.42 11.16
N ILE A 290 16.48 -3.58 11.34
CA ILE A 290 17.16 -4.87 11.16
C ILE A 290 17.51 -5.10 9.68
N LEU A 291 16.58 -4.82 8.76
CA LEU A 291 16.87 -4.95 7.32
C LEU A 291 17.99 -4.01 6.86
N ASP A 292 18.04 -2.78 7.38
CA ASP A 292 19.12 -1.83 7.11
C ASP A 292 20.47 -2.34 7.66
N GLU A 293 20.50 -2.85 8.89
CA GLU A 293 21.69 -3.43 9.55
C GLU A 293 22.20 -4.69 8.82
N LEU A 294 21.29 -5.49 8.24
CA LEU A 294 21.61 -6.64 7.41
C LEU A 294 21.95 -6.26 5.96
N LYS A 295 21.79 -4.99 5.57
CA LYS A 295 21.92 -4.50 4.19
C LYS A 295 21.01 -5.25 3.21
N LEU A 296 19.84 -5.65 3.69
CA LEU A 296 18.80 -6.35 2.93
C LEU A 296 17.75 -5.38 2.37
N THR A 297 17.70 -4.13 2.82
CA THR A 297 16.80 -3.17 2.17
C THR A 297 17.14 -3.07 0.68
N PRO A 298 16.12 -3.10 -0.20
CA PRO A 298 16.33 -2.96 -1.63
C PRO A 298 17.30 -1.81 -1.91
N SER A 299 18.35 -2.08 -2.70
CA SER A 299 19.01 -1.00 -3.40
C SER A 299 17.91 -0.19 -4.09
N ARG A 300 18.00 1.15 -4.10
CA ARG A 300 17.06 2.03 -4.83
C ARG A 300 16.85 1.63 -6.31
N ASP A 301 17.66 0.70 -6.81
CA ASP A 301 17.67 0.09 -8.12
C ASP A 301 16.70 -1.10 -8.31
N ILE A 302 15.78 -1.40 -7.39
CA ILE A 302 14.64 -2.29 -7.68
C ILE A 302 13.53 -1.45 -8.29
N THR A 303 13.36 -1.58 -9.60
CA THR A 303 12.39 -0.86 -10.40
C THR A 303 11.07 -1.63 -10.41
N ASN A 304 9.96 -0.95 -10.14
CA ASN A 304 8.64 -1.55 -10.27
C ASN A 304 8.47 -2.11 -11.70
N PRO A 305 7.81 -3.26 -11.90
CA PRO A 305 7.66 -3.85 -13.24
C PRO A 305 6.85 -2.95 -14.20
N LEU A 306 5.99 -2.10 -13.64
CA LEU A 306 5.12 -1.12 -14.31
C LEU A 306 5.18 0.21 -13.54
N PRO A 307 4.78 1.35 -14.13
CA PRO A 307 4.73 2.64 -13.43
C PRO A 307 3.63 2.70 -12.35
N TRP A 308 2.80 1.66 -12.23
CA TRP A 308 1.76 1.52 -11.21
C TRP A 308 1.80 0.11 -10.59
N LYS A 309 1.26 -0.03 -9.37
CA LYS A 309 1.22 -1.33 -8.66
C LYS A 309 0.22 -2.27 -9.32
N LEU A 310 0.67 -3.46 -9.68
CA LEU A 310 -0.14 -4.52 -10.29
C LEU A 310 -1.05 -5.15 -9.24
N SER A 311 -2.31 -5.39 -9.59
CA SER A 311 -3.24 -6.13 -8.74
C SER A 311 -2.99 -7.63 -8.86
N LEU A 312 -2.94 -8.35 -7.75
CA LEU A 312 -2.75 -9.81 -7.74
C LEU A 312 -4.06 -10.61 -7.71
N SER A 313 -5.21 -9.93 -7.72
CA SER A 313 -6.51 -10.58 -7.65
C SER A 313 -6.86 -11.33 -8.94
N GLY A 314 -7.12 -12.63 -8.81
CA GLY A 314 -7.66 -13.49 -9.86
C GLY A 314 -7.03 -13.27 -11.25
N LYS A 315 -7.87 -12.95 -12.24
CA LYS A 315 -7.51 -12.75 -13.66
C LYS A 315 -6.74 -11.46 -13.95
N ARG A 316 -6.57 -10.53 -13.00
CA ARG A 316 -5.87 -9.24 -13.21
C ARG A 316 -4.35 -9.34 -13.26
N ARG A 317 -3.78 -10.49 -12.92
CA ARG A 317 -2.31 -10.70 -12.93
C ARG A 317 -1.67 -10.45 -14.30
N THR A 318 -2.45 -10.45 -15.38
CA THR A 318 -2.02 -10.18 -16.75
C THR A 318 -2.29 -8.74 -17.23
N GLU A 319 -2.93 -7.90 -16.41
CA GLU A 319 -3.20 -6.50 -16.73
C GLU A 319 -1.87 -5.74 -16.87
N THR A 320 -1.64 -5.09 -18.01
CA THR A 320 -0.37 -4.37 -18.25
C THR A 320 -0.56 -2.95 -18.74
N ILE A 321 -1.81 -2.51 -18.95
CA ILE A 321 -2.13 -1.17 -19.48
C ILE A 321 -3.30 -0.59 -18.68
N ARG A 322 -3.25 0.71 -18.38
CA ARG A 322 -4.34 1.48 -17.77
C ARG A 322 -4.49 2.87 -18.41
N PRO A 323 -5.70 3.46 -18.40
CA PRO A 323 -5.88 4.88 -18.69
C PRO A 323 -5.27 5.72 -17.58
N ILE A 324 -4.64 6.84 -17.93
CA ILE A 324 -3.94 7.71 -16.96
C ILE A 324 -4.87 8.37 -15.93
N PHE A 325 -6.17 8.49 -16.23
CA PHE A 325 -7.13 9.30 -15.48
C PHE A 325 -7.26 8.89 -14.00
N TRP A 326 -7.15 7.59 -13.70
CA TRP A 326 -7.22 7.07 -12.33
C TRP A 326 -5.85 6.87 -11.65
N ALA A 327 -4.77 7.45 -12.18
CA ALA A 327 -3.42 7.31 -11.58
C ALA A 327 -3.41 7.66 -10.09
N ASN A 328 -4.14 8.71 -9.69
CA ASN A 328 -4.24 9.17 -8.30
C ASN A 328 -5.39 8.52 -7.50
N ARG A 329 -6.15 7.60 -8.11
CA ARG A 329 -7.35 6.95 -7.55
C ARG A 329 -7.41 5.46 -7.92
N THR A 330 -6.28 4.76 -7.75
CA THR A 330 -6.13 3.35 -8.15
C THR A 330 -7.21 2.44 -7.55
N LYS A 331 -7.63 2.68 -6.30
CA LYS A 331 -8.71 1.91 -5.65
C LYS A 331 -10.04 2.04 -6.38
N SER A 332 -10.38 3.26 -6.83
CA SER A 332 -11.60 3.49 -7.63
C SER A 332 -11.54 2.74 -8.96
N TYR A 333 -10.42 2.83 -9.69
CA TYR A 333 -10.23 2.08 -10.93
C TYR A 333 -10.42 0.57 -10.76
N LEU A 334 -9.83 0.00 -9.71
CA LEU A 334 -9.93 -1.44 -9.41
C LEU A 334 -11.36 -1.86 -9.11
N SER A 335 -12.11 -1.06 -8.34
CA SER A 335 -13.53 -1.32 -8.06
C SER A 335 -14.38 -1.23 -9.32
N ARG A 336 -14.22 -0.17 -10.12
CA ARG A 336 -14.98 0.05 -11.36
C ARG A 336 -14.75 -1.01 -12.43
N THR A 337 -13.61 -1.69 -12.39
CA THR A 337 -13.26 -2.72 -13.36
C THR A 337 -13.33 -4.14 -12.76
N GLU A 338 -13.81 -4.30 -11.51
CA GLU A 338 -13.79 -5.59 -10.79
C GLU A 338 -14.57 -6.69 -11.52
N ALA A 339 -15.67 -6.33 -12.18
CA ALA A 339 -16.53 -7.23 -12.93
C ALA A 339 -16.04 -7.58 -14.35
N TRP A 340 -14.84 -7.12 -14.76
CA TRP A 340 -14.33 -7.41 -16.10
C TRP A 340 -13.90 -8.88 -16.23
N ASP A 341 -14.32 -9.51 -17.33
CA ASP A 341 -13.96 -10.90 -17.63
C ASP A 341 -12.51 -11.07 -18.10
N GLU A 342 -11.99 -10.07 -18.83
CA GLU A 342 -10.63 -10.02 -19.39
C GLU A 342 -10.03 -8.61 -19.20
N PHE A 343 -8.70 -8.54 -18.99
CA PHE A 343 -7.97 -7.29 -18.78
C PHE A 343 -6.96 -7.04 -19.90
N PRO A 344 -6.78 -5.79 -20.36
CA PRO A 344 -5.86 -5.46 -21.46
C PRO A 344 -4.41 -5.89 -21.20
N ASN A 345 -3.86 -6.64 -22.18
CA ASN A 345 -2.49 -7.14 -22.19
C ASN A 345 -1.72 -6.67 -23.44
N GLY A 346 -0.71 -5.81 -23.27
CA GLY A 346 0.16 -5.32 -24.35
C GLY A 346 -0.47 -4.26 -25.28
N ARG A 347 -1.71 -4.43 -25.76
CA ARG A 347 -2.48 -3.39 -26.47
C ARG A 347 -3.84 -3.16 -25.83
N TRP A 348 -4.27 -1.90 -25.82
CA TRP A 348 -5.62 -1.56 -25.38
C TRP A 348 -6.62 -1.99 -26.44
N GLY A 349 -7.56 -2.86 -26.04
CA GLY A 349 -8.59 -3.41 -26.93
C GLY A 349 -9.65 -2.39 -27.33
N ASP A 350 -10.63 -2.86 -28.10
CA ASP A 350 -11.78 -2.06 -28.53
C ASP A 350 -12.63 -1.63 -27.32
N SER A 351 -12.67 -0.32 -27.06
CA SER A 351 -13.36 0.32 -25.92
C SER A 351 -14.89 0.22 -25.96
N ARG A 352 -15.45 -0.44 -26.99
CA ARG A 352 -16.88 -0.77 -27.11
C ARG A 352 -17.31 -1.98 -26.26
N SER A 353 -16.40 -2.58 -25.47
CA SER A 353 -16.74 -3.65 -24.54
C SER A 353 -17.72 -3.14 -23.46
N PRO A 354 -18.80 -3.88 -23.13
CA PRO A 354 -19.81 -3.50 -22.12
C PRO A 354 -19.27 -3.31 -20.69
N ALA A 355 -17.98 -3.54 -20.49
CA ALA A 355 -17.33 -3.68 -19.20
C ALA A 355 -17.19 -2.35 -18.43
N TYR A 356 -17.31 -1.19 -19.08
CA TYR A 356 -17.44 0.10 -18.39
C TYR A 356 -18.86 0.29 -17.86
N GLY A 357 -19.29 -0.61 -16.97
CA GLY A 357 -20.55 -0.51 -16.26
C GLY A 357 -20.60 0.70 -15.32
N GLU A 358 -21.81 1.01 -14.85
CA GLU A 358 -22.00 1.90 -13.71
C GLU A 358 -21.23 1.36 -12.48
N VAL A 359 -20.88 2.25 -11.55
CA VAL A 359 -20.11 1.88 -10.36
C VAL A 359 -20.95 0.93 -9.50
N ASP A 360 -20.64 -0.37 -9.55
CA ASP A 360 -21.31 -1.37 -8.72
C ASP A 360 -20.90 -1.20 -7.24
N GLY A 361 -21.83 -0.70 -6.42
CA GLY A 361 -21.87 -0.88 -4.97
C GLY A 361 -20.97 0.00 -4.10
N TYR A 362 -19.78 0.42 -4.56
CA TYR A 362 -18.95 1.40 -3.85
C TYR A 362 -19.18 2.80 -4.43
N GLY A 363 -19.98 3.63 -3.76
CA GLY A 363 -20.21 5.01 -4.21
C GLY A 363 -18.89 5.75 -4.47
N ILE A 364 -18.90 6.66 -5.45
CA ILE A 364 -17.82 7.64 -5.62
C ILE A 364 -17.68 8.36 -4.28
N ASN A 365 -16.50 8.33 -3.65
CA ASN A 365 -16.28 8.96 -2.36
C ASN A 365 -14.89 9.58 -2.30
N ILE A 366 -14.81 10.77 -1.73
CA ILE A 366 -13.54 11.38 -1.33
C ILE A 366 -12.94 10.54 -0.19
N ASN A 367 -11.62 10.33 -0.19
CA ASN A 367 -10.90 9.68 0.90
C ASN A 367 -11.27 10.33 2.26
N PRO A 368 -11.68 9.56 3.29
CA PRO A 368 -12.07 10.10 4.59
C PRO A 368 -11.05 11.05 5.22
N VAL A 369 -9.76 10.75 5.10
CA VAL A 369 -8.67 11.62 5.60
C VAL A 369 -8.67 12.96 4.86
N THR A 370 -8.92 12.93 3.55
CA THR A 370 -9.04 14.14 2.75
C THR A 370 -10.29 14.93 3.15
N VAL A 371 -11.42 14.28 3.42
CA VAL A 371 -12.64 14.93 3.91
C VAL A 371 -12.40 15.68 5.22
N GLU A 372 -11.73 15.04 6.19
CA GLU A 372 -11.40 15.67 7.48
C GLU A 372 -10.53 16.91 7.28
N LEU A 373 -9.45 16.79 6.49
CA LEU A 373 -8.55 17.91 6.20
C LEU A 373 -9.27 19.07 5.48
N LEU A 374 -10.13 18.77 4.49
CA LEU A 374 -10.89 19.78 3.75
C LEU A 374 -11.93 20.51 4.63
N LYS A 375 -12.50 19.83 5.62
CA LYS A 375 -13.41 20.44 6.62
C LYS A 375 -12.66 21.39 7.56
N GLU A 376 -11.41 21.12 7.86
CA GLU A 376 -10.60 21.93 8.77
C GLU A 376 -9.94 23.14 8.10
N LEU A 377 -9.86 23.16 6.76
CA LEU A 377 -9.28 24.29 6.01
C LEU A 377 -9.89 25.63 6.42
N LYS A 378 -9.08 26.58 6.88
CA LYS A 378 -9.51 27.95 7.15
C LYS A 378 -9.80 28.69 5.86
N LEU A 379 -9.02 28.43 4.81
CA LEU A 379 -9.28 28.98 3.48
C LEU A 379 -10.45 28.24 2.80
N LYS A 380 -11.68 28.69 3.08
CA LYS A 380 -12.92 28.19 2.47
C LYS A 380 -13.11 28.84 1.08
N PRO A 381 -13.12 28.09 -0.04
CA PRO A 381 -13.10 28.68 -1.38
C PRO A 381 -14.43 29.37 -1.71
N LYS A 382 -14.41 30.66 -2.06
CA LYS A 382 -15.60 31.46 -2.41
C LYS A 382 -15.44 32.20 -3.74
N SER A 383 -14.29 32.04 -4.38
CA SER A 383 -13.87 32.72 -5.58
C SER A 383 -12.80 31.91 -6.31
N ASP A 384 -12.55 32.24 -7.57
CA ASP A 384 -11.49 31.59 -8.36
C ASP A 384 -10.10 31.85 -7.80
N ILE A 385 -9.91 33.01 -7.15
CA ILE A 385 -8.65 33.35 -6.49
C ILE A 385 -8.41 32.36 -5.34
N ASP A 386 -9.41 32.09 -4.51
CA ASP A 386 -9.27 31.13 -3.41
C ASP A 386 -8.98 29.72 -3.94
N LEU A 387 -9.71 29.29 -4.97
CA LEU A 387 -9.57 27.96 -5.55
C LEU A 387 -8.19 27.78 -6.22
N SER A 388 -7.78 28.76 -7.01
CA SER A 388 -6.45 28.80 -7.63
C SER A 388 -5.33 28.82 -6.58
N THR A 389 -5.54 29.52 -5.46
CA THR A 389 -4.59 29.56 -4.34
C THR A 389 -4.43 28.19 -3.69
N ILE A 390 -5.54 27.48 -3.43
CA ILE A 390 -5.53 26.14 -2.83
C ILE A 390 -4.76 25.14 -3.72
N PHE A 391 -5.08 25.12 -5.02
CA PHE A 391 -4.44 24.20 -5.96
C PHE A 391 -2.96 24.54 -6.18
N ALA A 392 -2.62 25.82 -6.32
CA ALA A 392 -1.23 26.25 -6.44
C ALA A 392 -0.40 25.87 -5.21
N ALA A 393 -0.94 26.07 -4.00
CA ALA A 393 -0.27 25.67 -2.75
C ALA A 393 -0.03 24.16 -2.69
N TYR A 394 -1.04 23.36 -3.04
CA TYR A 394 -0.94 21.90 -3.10
C TYR A 394 0.19 21.46 -4.05
N CYS A 395 0.16 21.89 -5.31
CA CYS A 395 1.14 21.47 -6.31
C CYS A 395 2.56 21.89 -5.96
N ALA A 396 2.73 23.11 -5.42
CA ALA A 396 4.05 23.63 -5.02
C ALA A 396 4.53 23.13 -3.65
N GLY A 397 3.69 22.40 -2.90
CA GLY A 397 3.99 22.00 -1.52
C GLY A 397 4.21 23.19 -0.57
N LYS A 398 3.75 24.39 -0.95
CA LYS A 398 3.92 25.65 -0.21
C LYS A 398 2.90 25.77 0.92
N THR A 399 3.30 26.43 2.00
CA THR A 399 2.38 26.83 3.06
C THR A 399 1.68 28.14 2.68
N LEU A 400 0.37 28.19 2.88
CA LEU A 400 -0.44 29.40 2.72
C LEU A 400 -0.07 30.42 3.79
N ILE A 401 -0.23 31.72 3.53
CA ILE A 401 0.11 32.79 4.49
C ILE A 401 -0.53 32.64 5.89
N ASN A 402 -1.65 31.94 5.96
CA ASN A 402 -2.38 31.63 7.19
C ASN A 402 -1.81 30.41 7.98
N GLY A 403 -0.72 29.81 7.50
CA GLY A 403 -0.04 28.65 8.09
C GLY A 403 -0.55 27.27 7.72
N GLU A 404 -1.46 27.19 6.76
CA GLU A 404 -2.00 25.92 6.33
C GLU A 404 -1.20 25.30 5.19
N LYS A 405 -0.96 23.99 5.28
CA LYS A 405 -0.33 23.21 4.22
C LYS A 405 -1.35 22.26 3.61
N ILE A 406 -1.61 22.43 2.32
CA ILE A 406 -2.56 21.60 1.57
C ILE A 406 -1.86 20.31 1.16
N LYS A 407 -2.26 19.18 1.75
CA LYS A 407 -1.64 17.87 1.50
C LYS A 407 -2.40 16.98 0.51
N TYR A 408 -3.70 17.19 0.36
CA TYR A 408 -4.58 16.39 -0.48
C TYR A 408 -5.66 17.26 -1.12
N LEU A 409 -6.14 16.82 -2.28
CA LEU A 409 -7.28 17.38 -3.00
C LEU A 409 -8.31 16.26 -3.23
N PRO A 410 -9.59 16.58 -3.51
CA PRO A 410 -10.63 15.56 -3.73
C PRO A 410 -10.28 14.48 -4.77
N TRP A 411 -9.48 14.84 -5.78
CA TRP A 411 -9.08 13.96 -6.89
C TRP A 411 -7.84 13.11 -6.62
N SER A 412 -7.19 13.25 -5.47
CA SER A 412 -5.95 12.50 -5.16
C SER A 412 -6.03 11.78 -3.82
N ASP A 413 -6.00 10.44 -3.86
CA ASP A 413 -5.92 9.61 -2.65
C ASP A 413 -4.46 9.40 -2.18
N ILE A 414 -3.49 9.85 -2.98
CA ILE A 414 -2.06 9.70 -2.74
C ILE A 414 -1.35 11.06 -2.68
N PRO A 415 -0.20 11.16 -1.99
CA PRO A 415 0.67 12.34 -2.06
C PRO A 415 1.22 12.57 -3.48
N LEU A 416 1.74 13.77 -3.74
CA LEU A 416 2.41 14.08 -5.01
C LEU A 416 3.54 13.09 -5.30
N SER A 417 3.54 12.55 -6.52
CA SER A 417 4.59 11.67 -7.01
C SER A 417 5.94 12.41 -7.13
N LYS A 418 7.04 11.65 -7.13
CA LYS A 418 8.39 12.23 -7.28
C LYS A 418 8.56 12.94 -8.62
N GLU A 419 7.94 12.46 -9.70
CA GLU A 419 8.04 13.07 -11.02
C GLU A 419 7.41 14.47 -11.09
N THR A 420 6.40 14.76 -10.27
CA THR A 420 5.81 16.11 -10.18
C THR A 420 6.85 17.17 -9.83
N SER A 421 7.91 16.82 -9.08
CA SER A 421 9.01 17.74 -8.78
C SER A 421 9.70 18.32 -10.02
N LYS A 422 9.64 17.63 -11.17
CA LYS A 422 10.24 18.07 -12.44
C LYS A 422 9.46 19.20 -13.11
N ILE A 423 8.16 19.30 -12.83
CA ILE A 423 7.24 20.27 -13.44
C ILE A 423 6.51 21.11 -12.40
N GLN A 424 6.96 21.07 -11.14
CA GLN A 424 6.28 21.70 -10.01
C GLN A 424 6.07 23.20 -10.21
N LYS A 425 7.09 23.91 -10.71
CA LYS A 425 6.98 25.36 -11.01
C LYS A 425 5.96 25.65 -12.11
N ILE A 426 5.91 24.81 -13.14
CA ILE A 426 4.96 24.92 -14.25
C ILE A 426 3.54 24.74 -13.73
N LEU A 427 3.29 23.69 -12.94
CA LEU A 427 1.98 23.44 -12.34
C LEU A 427 1.57 24.56 -11.40
N PHE A 428 2.50 25.07 -10.58
CA PHE A 428 2.24 26.22 -9.72
C PHE A 428 1.69 27.41 -10.52
N ASP A 429 2.35 27.77 -11.63
CA ASP A 429 1.92 28.92 -12.43
C ASP A 429 0.67 28.65 -13.26
N ILE A 430 0.46 27.42 -13.77
CA ILE A 430 -0.80 27.02 -14.43
C ILE A 430 -1.98 27.20 -13.49
N ASN A 431 -1.87 26.73 -12.24
CA ASN A 431 -2.93 26.86 -11.25
C ASN A 431 -3.17 28.33 -10.85
N ARG A 432 -2.12 29.14 -10.71
CA ARG A 432 -2.26 30.58 -10.43
C ARG A 432 -2.97 31.36 -11.54
N ARG A 433 -3.03 30.82 -12.75
CA ARG A 433 -3.78 31.38 -13.90
C ARG A 433 -5.21 30.85 -14.00
N GLY A 434 -5.66 30.04 -13.03
CA GLY A 434 -7.03 29.52 -12.94
C GLY A 434 -7.29 28.23 -13.72
N PHE A 435 -6.24 27.50 -14.10
CA PHE A 435 -6.36 26.16 -14.69
C PHE A 435 -6.06 25.13 -13.61
N LEU A 436 -7.10 24.52 -13.05
CA LEU A 436 -7.02 23.78 -11.78
C LEU A 436 -6.61 22.33 -12.02
N THR A 437 -5.31 22.05 -11.93
CA THR A 437 -4.73 20.76 -12.31
C THR A 437 -5.06 19.64 -11.33
N VAL A 438 -5.49 18.49 -11.85
CA VAL A 438 -5.83 17.29 -11.06
C VAL A 438 -4.93 16.09 -11.40
N ASN A 439 -4.25 16.11 -12.54
CA ASN A 439 -3.33 15.06 -12.95
C ASN A 439 -2.28 15.61 -13.93
N SER A 440 -1.07 15.04 -13.93
CA SER A 440 0.03 15.47 -14.79
C SER A 440 1.17 14.44 -14.83
N GLN A 441 1.89 14.39 -15.95
CA GLN A 441 3.23 13.77 -16.02
C GLN A 441 4.15 14.59 -16.94
N PRO A 442 5.47 14.65 -16.66
CA PRO A 442 6.44 15.32 -17.52
C PRO A 442 6.71 14.55 -18.82
N ALA A 443 7.33 15.21 -19.80
CA ALA A 443 7.93 14.50 -20.93
C ALA A 443 9.23 13.81 -20.51
N VAL A 444 9.47 12.60 -21.01
CA VAL A 444 10.71 11.84 -20.78
C VAL A 444 11.17 11.24 -22.10
N ASP A 445 12.37 11.61 -22.52
CA ASP A 445 13.02 11.09 -23.72
C ASP A 445 14.14 10.10 -23.34
N GLY A 446 13.75 8.86 -23.04
CA GLY A 446 14.69 7.77 -22.83
C GLY A 446 15.47 7.86 -21.52
N ALA A 447 14.79 8.03 -20.39
CA ALA A 447 15.43 7.81 -19.09
C ALA A 447 15.80 6.32 -18.94
N LYS A 448 16.87 6.02 -18.21
CA LYS A 448 17.20 4.62 -17.90
C LYS A 448 16.05 3.97 -17.14
N SER A 449 15.80 2.68 -17.38
CA SER A 449 14.78 1.95 -16.61
C SER A 449 15.06 1.93 -15.10
N SER A 450 16.31 2.16 -14.69
CA SER A 450 16.74 2.33 -13.29
C SER A 450 16.73 3.78 -12.78
N ASP A 451 16.15 4.72 -13.51
CA ASP A 451 16.06 6.12 -13.08
C ASP A 451 15.26 6.24 -11.76
N PRO A 452 15.73 6.98 -10.75
CA PRO A 452 15.09 7.03 -9.43
C PRO A 452 13.75 7.79 -9.40
N VAL A 453 13.41 8.51 -10.47
CA VAL A 453 12.18 9.29 -10.60
C VAL A 453 11.22 8.65 -11.59
N HIS A 454 11.72 8.27 -12.77
CA HIS A 454 10.90 7.79 -13.89
C HIS A 454 11.06 6.30 -14.17
N GLY A 455 12.05 5.63 -13.57
CA GLY A 455 12.44 4.27 -13.90
C GLY A 455 11.43 3.21 -13.48
N TRP A 456 11.11 2.31 -14.41
CA TRP A 456 10.32 1.11 -14.21
C TRP A 456 10.72 0.04 -15.23
N GLY A 457 10.28 -1.20 -15.01
CA GLY A 457 10.55 -2.35 -15.87
C GLY A 457 11.95 -2.96 -15.69
N PRO A 458 12.31 -3.96 -16.50
CA PRO A 458 13.60 -4.64 -16.43
C PRO A 458 14.81 -3.71 -16.54
N ARG A 459 15.93 -4.07 -15.91
CA ARG A 459 17.18 -3.31 -15.99
C ARG A 459 17.75 -3.27 -17.42
N GLY A 460 18.52 -2.22 -17.70
CA GLY A 460 19.19 -2.03 -18.98
C GLY A 460 18.30 -1.49 -20.11
N GLY A 461 17.03 -1.23 -19.82
CA GLY A 461 16.09 -0.60 -20.75
C GLY A 461 16.02 0.91 -20.64
N TYR A 462 15.06 1.46 -21.37
CA TYR A 462 14.75 2.89 -21.44
C TYR A 462 13.24 3.11 -21.33
N VAL A 463 12.86 4.16 -20.62
CA VAL A 463 11.47 4.56 -20.41
C VAL A 463 11.22 5.94 -21.01
N TYR A 464 10.00 6.14 -21.49
CA TYR A 464 9.58 7.32 -22.23
C TYR A 464 8.20 7.78 -21.76
N GLN A 465 7.98 9.09 -21.77
CA GLN A 465 6.71 9.71 -21.41
C GLN A 465 6.41 10.88 -22.36
N LYS A 466 5.17 10.99 -22.82
CA LYS A 466 4.63 12.24 -23.37
C LYS A 466 4.19 13.15 -22.24
N ALA A 467 4.37 14.46 -22.39
CA ALA A 467 3.87 15.40 -21.39
C ALA A 467 2.32 15.38 -21.39
N TYR A 468 1.75 15.31 -20.18
CA TYR A 468 0.31 15.29 -19.95
C TYR A 468 -0.07 16.27 -18.85
N VAL A 469 -1.19 16.96 -19.02
CA VAL A 469 -1.85 17.71 -17.94
C VAL A 469 -3.35 17.62 -18.06
N GLU A 470 -4.02 17.50 -16.91
CA GLU A 470 -5.46 17.46 -16.78
C GLU A 470 -5.92 18.47 -15.74
N PHE A 471 -6.96 19.24 -16.06
CA PHE A 471 -7.40 20.35 -15.22
C PHE A 471 -8.86 20.73 -15.46
N PHE A 472 -9.46 21.39 -14.46
CA PHE A 472 -10.72 22.13 -14.67
C PHE A 472 -10.44 23.51 -15.25
N CYS A 473 -11.24 23.90 -16.25
CA CYS A 473 -11.09 25.14 -17.01
C CYS A 473 -12.42 25.90 -17.11
N ARG A 474 -12.35 27.21 -16.86
CA ARG A 474 -13.50 28.11 -17.01
C ARG A 474 -13.99 28.19 -18.46
N PRO A 475 -15.32 28.32 -18.68
CA PRO A 475 -15.89 28.48 -20.02
C PRO A 475 -15.37 29.69 -20.80
N ASP A 476 -15.07 30.81 -20.16
CA ASP A 476 -14.55 32.01 -20.84
C ASP A 476 -13.12 31.82 -21.36
N LYS A 477 -12.34 30.91 -20.77
CA LYS A 477 -10.96 30.60 -21.18
C LYS A 477 -10.88 29.52 -22.25
N ILE A 478 -11.89 28.65 -22.36
CA ILE A 478 -11.83 27.46 -23.22
C ILE A 478 -11.56 27.81 -24.69
N LYS A 479 -12.20 28.86 -25.21
CA LYS A 479 -12.11 29.23 -26.63
C LYS A 479 -10.71 29.75 -27.01
N SER A 480 -10.05 30.47 -26.10
CA SER A 480 -8.67 30.93 -26.28
C SER A 480 -7.72 29.73 -26.28
N LEU A 481 -7.88 28.85 -25.28
CA LEU A 481 -7.07 27.65 -25.12
C LEU A 481 -7.19 26.69 -26.31
N THR A 482 -8.40 26.33 -26.73
CA THR A 482 -8.60 25.37 -27.84
C THR A 482 -8.04 25.91 -29.13
N ARG A 483 -8.16 27.21 -29.42
CA ARG A 483 -7.51 27.83 -30.58
C ARG A 483 -6.00 27.64 -30.57
N LYS A 484 -5.33 27.78 -29.42
CA LYS A 484 -3.88 27.55 -29.33
C LYS A 484 -3.54 26.08 -29.58
N LEU A 485 -4.33 25.16 -29.02
CA LEU A 485 -4.14 23.71 -29.16
C LEU A 485 -4.41 23.22 -30.58
N GLU A 486 -5.44 23.72 -31.26
CA GLU A 486 -5.77 23.39 -32.65
C GLU A 486 -4.72 23.87 -33.64
N ASN A 487 -3.99 24.94 -33.31
CA ASN A 487 -2.89 25.45 -34.13
C ASN A 487 -1.54 24.75 -33.85
N ASP A 488 -1.48 23.86 -32.86
CA ASP A 488 -0.27 23.12 -32.51
C ASP A 488 -0.35 21.69 -33.04
N PRO A 489 0.54 21.29 -33.98
CA PRO A 489 0.47 19.96 -34.60
C PRO A 489 0.82 18.84 -33.62
N ASP A 490 1.49 19.13 -32.51
CA ASP A 490 1.88 18.12 -31.53
C ASP A 490 0.85 17.98 -30.40
N ALA A 491 -0.12 18.89 -30.28
CA ALA A 491 -1.10 18.85 -29.21
C ALA A 491 -2.30 17.97 -29.55
N THR A 492 -2.70 17.11 -28.60
CA THR A 492 -4.00 16.43 -28.62
C THR A 492 -4.72 16.76 -27.32
N TYR A 493 -6.01 17.07 -27.40
CA TYR A 493 -6.79 17.38 -26.21
C TYR A 493 -8.20 16.82 -26.26
N TYR A 494 -8.79 16.61 -25.08
CA TYR A 494 -10.23 16.48 -24.90
C TYR A 494 -10.68 17.48 -23.85
N ALA A 495 -11.77 18.20 -24.11
CA ALA A 495 -12.44 19.05 -23.16
C ALA A 495 -13.90 18.62 -23.06
N ILE A 496 -14.40 18.36 -21.86
CA ILE A 496 -15.76 17.85 -21.64
C ILE A 496 -16.44 18.56 -20.48
N THR A 497 -17.72 18.89 -20.63
CA THR A 497 -18.55 19.39 -19.52
C THR A 497 -19.17 18.25 -18.72
N ARG A 498 -19.73 18.55 -17.55
CA ARG A 498 -20.48 17.56 -16.75
C ARG A 498 -21.64 16.96 -17.54
N THR A 499 -22.34 17.77 -18.34
CA THR A 499 -23.45 17.35 -19.22
C THR A 499 -23.00 16.46 -20.38
N GLY A 500 -21.70 16.39 -20.67
CA GLY A 500 -21.12 15.52 -21.70
C GLY A 500 -20.81 16.23 -23.03
N ASP A 501 -20.90 17.56 -23.08
CA ASP A 501 -20.54 18.32 -24.28
C ASP A 501 -19.02 18.28 -24.47
N ILE A 502 -18.58 17.73 -25.60
CA ILE A 502 -17.16 17.48 -25.87
C ILE A 502 -16.60 18.36 -26.99
N ILE A 503 -15.37 18.84 -26.77
CA ILE A 503 -14.56 19.56 -27.75
C ILE A 503 -13.20 18.86 -27.83
N THR A 504 -12.74 18.54 -29.04
CA THR A 504 -11.46 17.86 -29.26
C THR A 504 -10.93 18.11 -30.67
N ASN A 505 -9.61 18.13 -30.82
CA ASN A 505 -8.93 18.07 -32.11
C ASN A 505 -8.59 16.63 -32.53
N ASN A 506 -8.88 15.62 -31.70
CA ASN A 506 -8.62 14.23 -32.04
C ASN A 506 -9.71 13.66 -32.94
N THR A 507 -9.44 13.65 -34.24
CA THR A 507 -10.35 13.12 -35.26
C THR A 507 -10.30 11.60 -35.40
N ASN A 508 -9.33 10.92 -34.77
CA ASN A 508 -9.21 9.47 -34.74
C ASN A 508 -9.08 8.97 -33.28
N PRO A 509 -10.19 8.57 -32.62
CA PRO A 509 -10.27 8.36 -31.18
C PRO A 509 -9.56 7.09 -30.67
N GLY A 510 -8.56 6.59 -31.38
CA GLY A 510 -7.72 5.49 -30.92
C GLY A 510 -6.92 5.83 -29.65
N PRO A 511 -6.49 4.82 -28.88
CA PRO A 511 -5.72 5.04 -27.67
C PRO A 511 -4.36 5.68 -27.98
N ASN A 512 -4.06 6.79 -27.33
CA ASN A 512 -2.77 7.47 -27.41
C ASN A 512 -1.86 6.97 -26.28
N ALA A 513 -0.80 6.24 -26.61
CA ALA A 513 0.20 5.83 -25.62
C ALA A 513 0.98 7.04 -25.10
N VAL A 514 0.99 7.22 -23.79
CA VAL A 514 1.66 8.35 -23.12
C VAL A 514 2.82 7.93 -22.24
N THR A 515 2.93 6.65 -21.88
CA THR A 515 4.10 6.09 -21.20
C THR A 515 4.44 4.73 -21.81
N TRP A 516 5.71 4.52 -22.17
CA TRP A 516 6.19 3.24 -22.71
C TRP A 516 7.64 2.96 -22.35
N GLY A 517 8.05 1.71 -22.49
CA GLY A 517 9.40 1.25 -22.19
C GLY A 517 9.90 0.24 -23.21
N VAL A 518 11.20 0.33 -23.50
CA VAL A 518 11.93 -0.58 -24.39
C VAL A 518 13.00 -1.29 -23.56
N PHE A 519 12.95 -2.62 -23.51
CA PHE A 519 13.78 -3.41 -22.62
C PHE A 519 14.54 -4.50 -23.38
N PRO A 520 15.80 -4.81 -23.00
CA PRO A 520 16.55 -5.90 -23.61
C PRO A 520 15.78 -7.23 -23.53
N GLY A 521 15.63 -7.91 -24.67
CA GLY A 521 15.00 -9.23 -24.74
C GLY A 521 13.48 -9.25 -24.49
N LYS A 522 12.80 -8.10 -24.56
CA LYS A 522 11.33 -8.00 -24.46
C LYS A 522 10.73 -7.15 -25.57
N GLU A 523 9.46 -7.40 -25.87
CA GLU A 523 8.65 -6.47 -26.65
C GLU A 523 8.42 -5.15 -25.91
N ILE A 524 7.97 -4.12 -26.66
CA ILE A 524 7.66 -2.81 -26.10
C ILE A 524 6.48 -2.94 -25.13
N ILE A 525 6.61 -2.33 -23.96
CA ILE A 525 5.53 -2.28 -22.96
C ILE A 525 4.99 -0.84 -22.94
N GLN A 526 3.69 -0.66 -23.08
CA GLN A 526 3.02 0.65 -23.12
C GLN A 526 1.93 0.75 -22.03
N PRO A 527 2.32 0.94 -20.76
CA PRO A 527 1.41 0.71 -19.63
C PRO A 527 0.42 1.84 -19.35
N THR A 528 0.53 2.98 -20.02
CA THR A 528 -0.32 4.15 -19.77
C THR A 528 -0.76 4.79 -21.07
N ILE A 529 -2.07 5.01 -21.18
CA ILE A 529 -2.70 5.59 -22.36
C ILE A 529 -3.65 6.74 -22.01
N VAL A 530 -4.02 7.51 -23.02
CA VAL A 530 -5.12 8.48 -23.02
C VAL A 530 -6.10 8.09 -24.13
N GLU A 531 -7.37 7.92 -23.77
CA GLU A 531 -8.42 7.53 -24.73
C GLU A 531 -9.79 8.10 -24.32
N LEU A 532 -10.66 8.33 -25.30
CA LEU A 532 -11.90 9.10 -25.16
C LEU A 532 -12.96 8.43 -24.26
N VAL A 533 -13.22 7.14 -24.43
CA VAL A 533 -14.27 6.42 -23.70
C VAL A 533 -13.97 6.38 -22.21
N SER A 534 -12.73 6.06 -21.83
CA SER A 534 -12.26 6.13 -20.44
C SER A 534 -12.31 7.55 -19.90
N PHE A 535 -12.03 8.56 -20.72
CA PHE A 535 -12.15 9.96 -20.28
C PHE A 535 -13.60 10.34 -19.99
N ILE A 536 -14.55 9.91 -20.82
CA ILE A 536 -15.98 10.09 -20.59
C ILE A 536 -16.40 9.37 -19.30
N ALA A 537 -15.94 8.14 -19.09
CA ALA A 537 -16.23 7.38 -17.88
C ALA A 537 -15.62 8.00 -16.62
N TRP A 538 -14.43 8.61 -16.73
CA TRP A 538 -13.77 9.33 -15.65
C TRP A 538 -14.47 10.65 -15.31
N LYS A 539 -15.03 11.36 -16.30
CA LYS A 539 -15.66 12.67 -16.09
C LYS A 539 -16.68 12.63 -14.96
N ASP A 540 -17.50 11.58 -14.91
CA ASP A 540 -18.61 11.48 -13.96
C ASP A 540 -18.08 11.40 -12.53
N GLU A 541 -17.02 10.61 -12.31
CA GLU A 541 -16.31 10.57 -11.04
C GLU A 541 -15.62 11.90 -10.72
N ALA A 542 -14.92 12.51 -11.68
CA ALA A 542 -14.22 13.76 -11.49
C ALA A 542 -15.15 14.91 -11.05
N PHE A 543 -16.29 15.08 -11.71
CA PHE A 543 -17.27 16.11 -11.34
C PHE A 543 -18.00 15.78 -10.03
N GLU A 544 -18.32 14.51 -9.77
CA GLU A 544 -18.96 14.08 -8.53
C GLU A 544 -18.08 14.34 -7.31
N LEU A 545 -16.77 14.08 -7.39
CA LEU A 545 -15.82 14.40 -6.30
C LEU A 545 -15.83 15.89 -5.96
N GLY A 546 -15.92 16.77 -6.97
CA GLY A 546 -16.04 18.21 -6.72
C GLY A 546 -17.37 18.61 -6.10
N LEU A 547 -18.48 17.95 -6.48
CA LEU A 547 -19.80 18.18 -5.85
C LEU A 547 -19.83 17.70 -4.40
N GLN A 548 -19.19 16.57 -4.09
CA GLN A 548 -19.03 16.10 -2.71
C GLN A 548 -18.19 17.05 -1.87
N TRP A 549 -17.13 17.62 -2.44
CA TRP A 549 -16.35 18.65 -1.77
C TRP A 549 -17.22 19.86 -1.45
N ALA A 550 -18.09 20.29 -2.38
CA ALA A 550 -19.06 21.35 -2.12
C ALA A 550 -19.97 20.99 -0.95
N GLU A 551 -20.56 19.78 -0.94
CA GLU A 551 -21.50 19.33 0.10
C GLU A 551 -20.92 19.39 1.53
N LEU A 552 -19.58 19.33 1.70
CA LEU A 552 -18.92 19.52 2.99
C LEU A 552 -19.22 20.90 3.63
N TYR A 553 -19.51 21.90 2.81
CA TYR A 553 -19.74 23.28 3.23
C TYR A 553 -21.21 23.67 3.30
N LYS A 554 -22.13 22.81 2.87
CA LYS A 554 -23.57 23.12 2.72
C LYS A 554 -24.23 23.73 3.95
N ARG A 555 -23.84 23.27 5.14
CA ARG A 555 -24.41 23.74 6.42
C ARG A 555 -23.59 24.84 7.08
N THR A 556 -22.29 24.88 6.82
CA THR A 556 -21.34 25.73 7.56
C THR A 556 -20.94 26.98 6.79
N GLU A 557 -20.79 26.87 5.47
CA GLU A 557 -20.31 27.94 4.58
C GLU A 557 -21.08 27.96 3.25
N PRO A 558 -22.34 28.47 3.23
CA PRO A 558 -23.21 28.39 2.04
C PRO A 558 -22.63 29.03 0.78
N LYS A 559 -21.86 30.12 0.91
CA LYS A 559 -21.20 30.77 -0.24
C LYS A 559 -20.18 29.85 -0.92
N SER A 560 -19.43 29.06 -0.13
CA SER A 560 -18.46 28.11 -0.65
C SER A 560 -19.15 26.90 -1.29
N TYR A 561 -20.25 26.45 -0.70
CA TYR A 561 -21.11 25.42 -1.29
C TYR A 561 -21.63 25.83 -2.67
N GLU A 562 -22.24 27.01 -2.77
CA GLU A 562 -22.80 27.53 -4.03
C GLU A 562 -21.71 27.73 -5.09
N PHE A 563 -20.58 28.34 -4.70
CA PHE A 563 -19.46 28.57 -5.60
C PHE A 563 -18.90 27.26 -6.17
N LEU A 564 -18.54 26.28 -5.33
CA LEU A 564 -17.99 25.01 -5.81
C LEU A 564 -18.99 24.22 -6.68
N ARG A 565 -20.30 24.29 -6.36
CA ARG A 565 -21.32 23.70 -7.21
C ARG A 565 -21.42 24.39 -8.56
N GLU A 566 -21.32 25.71 -8.61
CA GLU A 566 -21.31 26.47 -9.87
C GLU A 566 -20.12 26.03 -10.73
N VAL A 567 -18.90 26.02 -10.15
CA VAL A 567 -17.68 25.54 -10.82
C VAL A 567 -17.89 24.16 -11.45
N MET A 568 -18.38 23.18 -10.69
CA MET A 568 -18.59 21.81 -11.21
C MET A 568 -19.74 21.69 -12.21
N ASN A 569 -20.68 22.65 -12.25
CA ASN A 569 -21.80 22.63 -13.20
C ASN A 569 -21.49 23.35 -14.51
N SER A 570 -20.60 24.33 -14.50
CA SER A 570 -20.34 25.18 -15.66
C SER A 570 -18.97 24.94 -16.30
N TRP A 571 -17.96 24.45 -15.58
CA TRP A 571 -16.59 24.33 -16.09
C TRP A 571 -16.37 23.07 -16.94
N TYR A 572 -15.32 23.12 -17.75
CA TYR A 572 -14.83 21.98 -18.53
C TYR A 572 -13.78 21.22 -17.74
N LEU A 573 -13.81 19.89 -17.81
CA LEU A 573 -12.65 19.05 -17.53
C LEU A 573 -11.85 18.89 -18.82
N VAL A 574 -10.56 19.21 -18.79
CA VAL A 574 -9.69 19.22 -19.98
C VAL A 574 -8.47 18.36 -19.71
N ASN A 575 -8.11 17.51 -20.67
CA ASN A 575 -6.79 16.87 -20.71
C ASN A 575 -6.04 17.25 -22.00
N ILE A 576 -4.73 17.44 -21.89
CA ILE A 576 -3.83 17.78 -22.99
C ILE A 576 -2.65 16.81 -22.97
N VAL A 577 -2.34 16.26 -24.15
CA VAL A 577 -1.12 15.49 -24.43
C VAL A 577 -0.29 16.25 -25.44
N ASN A 578 1.00 16.47 -25.14
CA ASN A 578 1.97 16.85 -26.17
C ASN A 578 2.64 15.58 -26.74
N ASN A 579 2.43 15.34 -28.03
CA ASN A 579 2.93 14.14 -28.72
C ASN A 579 4.43 14.17 -29.01
N ASP A 580 5.06 15.34 -29.03
CA ASP A 580 6.50 15.48 -29.12
C ASP A 580 7.15 15.34 -27.73
N PHE A 581 7.40 14.09 -27.36
CA PHE A 581 8.02 13.72 -26.09
C PHE A 581 9.49 14.17 -25.94
N ARG A 582 10.11 14.71 -27.00
CA ARG A 582 11.49 15.22 -26.96
C ARG A 582 11.58 16.66 -26.47
N LYS A 583 10.45 17.38 -26.39
CA LYS A 583 10.41 18.75 -25.90
C LYS A 583 10.72 18.81 -24.41
N THR A 584 11.45 19.84 -24.01
CA THR A 584 11.96 20.01 -22.65
C THR A 584 10.85 20.27 -21.64
N ASN A 585 11.05 19.82 -20.40
CA ASN A 585 10.24 20.20 -19.25
C ASN A 585 10.63 21.55 -18.65
N ASP A 586 11.54 22.29 -19.29
CA ASP A 586 12.03 23.57 -18.78
C ASP A 586 10.92 24.62 -18.73
N TYR A 587 10.96 25.45 -17.71
CA TYR A 587 10.00 26.54 -17.54
C TYR A 587 10.21 27.61 -18.62
N GLY A 588 9.15 27.97 -19.35
CA GLY A 588 9.18 29.00 -20.39
C GLY A 588 8.49 28.59 -21.70
N PRO A 589 8.64 29.37 -22.77
CA PRO A 589 7.87 29.21 -24.02
C PRO A 589 8.24 27.95 -24.82
N ASN A 590 9.41 27.37 -24.57
CA ASN A 590 9.86 26.13 -25.20
C ASN A 590 9.35 24.87 -24.49
N ASN A 591 8.58 25.03 -23.42
CA ASN A 591 8.01 23.91 -22.66
C ASN A 591 6.99 23.13 -23.47
N SER A 592 6.90 21.83 -23.21
CA SER A 592 5.91 20.94 -23.83
C SER A 592 4.45 21.32 -23.54
N LEU A 593 4.12 21.90 -22.39
CA LEU A 593 2.75 22.22 -21.98
C LEU A 593 2.54 23.69 -21.54
N TYR A 594 3.51 24.31 -20.88
CA TYR A 594 3.37 25.65 -20.29
C TYR A 594 3.02 26.75 -21.32
N LYS A 595 3.53 26.62 -22.55
CA LYS A 595 3.29 27.56 -23.65
C LYS A 595 1.81 27.83 -23.94
N PHE A 596 0.91 26.89 -23.63
CA PHE A 596 -0.52 27.09 -23.85
C PHE A 596 -1.15 28.07 -22.84
N PHE A 597 -0.48 28.29 -21.71
CA PHE A 597 -0.99 29.04 -20.56
C PHE A 597 -0.25 30.36 -20.29
N GLU A 598 0.93 30.56 -20.88
CA GLU A 598 1.85 31.65 -20.48
C GLU A 598 1.30 33.07 -20.69
N ASP A 599 0.39 33.26 -21.65
CA ASP A 599 -0.24 34.56 -21.94
C ASP A 599 -1.45 34.88 -21.03
N GLU A 600 -1.96 33.91 -20.27
CA GLU A 600 -3.19 34.06 -19.48
C GLU A 600 -2.91 34.78 -18.16
N ALA A 601 -3.47 35.96 -17.90
CA ALA A 601 -3.15 36.72 -16.69
C ALA A 601 -3.20 35.90 -15.37
N LEU A 602 -2.23 36.17 -14.48
CA LEU A 602 -2.21 35.58 -13.14
C LEU A 602 -3.42 36.08 -12.33
N LEU A 603 -4.12 35.15 -11.69
CA LEU A 603 -5.22 35.43 -10.76
C LEU A 603 -4.72 35.56 -9.31
N VAL A 604 -3.60 34.92 -9.01
CA VAL A 604 -3.04 34.82 -7.66
C VAL A 604 -1.60 35.31 -7.67
N ASP A 605 -1.30 36.27 -6.82
CA ASP A 605 0.05 36.78 -6.58
C ASP A 605 0.82 35.90 -5.58
N GLU A 606 2.16 36.05 -5.54
CA GLU A 606 3.00 35.23 -4.66
C GLU A 606 2.86 35.58 -3.17
N ASP A 607 2.29 36.74 -2.86
CA ASP A 607 2.07 37.26 -1.50
C ASP A 607 1.07 36.44 -0.66
N ARG A 608 0.32 35.54 -1.29
CA ARG A 608 -0.60 34.60 -0.62
C ARG A 608 0.08 33.36 -0.05
N PHE A 609 1.36 33.16 -0.37
CA PHE A 609 2.15 32.03 0.08
C PHE A 609 3.27 32.51 1.01
N GLU A 610 3.63 31.69 1.99
CA GLU A 610 4.78 31.99 2.84
C GLU A 610 6.08 31.98 2.05
N THR A 611 6.98 32.88 2.43
CA THR A 611 8.36 32.80 1.97
C THR A 611 9.11 31.72 2.76
N GLN A 612 10.17 31.17 2.19
CA GLN A 612 10.97 30.12 2.84
C GLN A 612 11.55 30.54 4.20
N GLY A 613 11.74 31.85 4.42
CA GLY A 613 12.17 32.40 5.72
C GLY A 613 11.05 32.43 6.77
N ASP A 614 9.80 32.60 6.34
CA ASP A 614 8.64 32.63 7.24
C ASP A 614 8.33 31.23 7.81
N GLU A 615 8.45 30.18 6.99
CA GLU A 615 8.28 28.79 7.43
C GLU A 615 9.32 28.38 8.49
N ILE A 616 10.58 28.80 8.30
CA ILE A 616 11.67 28.53 9.25
C ILE A 616 11.42 29.28 10.57
N ASN A 617 11.08 30.56 10.52
CA ASN A 617 10.79 31.36 11.71
C ASN A 617 9.58 30.81 12.49
N ARG A 618 8.58 30.26 11.80
CA ARG A 618 7.40 29.67 12.44
C ARG A 618 7.70 28.32 13.08
N ASN A 619 8.54 27.49 12.46
CA ASN A 619 9.02 26.25 13.08
C ASN A 619 9.92 26.53 14.30
N ILE A 620 10.67 27.62 14.29
CA ILE A 620 11.49 28.06 15.44
C ILE A 620 10.60 28.62 16.56
N ASN A 621 9.65 29.49 16.23
CA ASN A 621 8.75 30.12 17.22
C ASN A 621 7.65 29.16 17.73
N GLY A 622 7.27 28.14 16.95
CA GLY A 622 6.33 27.10 17.37
C GLY A 622 6.85 26.17 18.47
N ASN A 623 8.18 26.13 18.67
CA ASN A 623 8.83 25.38 19.76
C ASN A 623 9.00 26.19 21.05
N TYR A 624 8.68 27.49 21.06
CA TYR A 624 8.76 28.34 22.24
C TYR A 624 7.52 29.24 22.38
N GLY A 625 6.48 28.72 23.06
CA GLY A 625 5.49 29.58 23.72
C GLY A 625 4.04 29.14 23.62
N ASN A 626 3.56 28.40 24.62
CA ASN A 626 2.48 28.89 25.50
C ASN A 626 2.33 27.96 26.70
N GLY A 627 3.06 28.29 27.77
CA GLY A 627 2.75 27.78 29.10
C GLY A 627 1.39 28.33 29.54
N LYS A 628 0.38 27.47 29.55
CA LYS A 628 -0.79 27.62 30.41
C LYS A 628 -0.84 26.42 31.34
N THR A 629 -0.44 26.65 32.58
CA THR A 629 -0.79 25.84 33.73
C THR A 629 -2.31 25.68 33.79
N TYR A 630 -2.78 24.44 33.74
CA TYR A 630 -4.12 24.07 34.19
C TYR A 630 -3.95 23.14 35.39
N ASP A 631 -4.06 23.72 36.59
CA ASP A 631 -4.43 23.00 37.80
C ASP A 631 -5.90 22.61 37.68
N LEU A 632 -6.18 21.32 37.52
CA LEU A 632 -7.45 20.73 37.93
C LEU A 632 -7.16 19.42 38.66
N ILE A 633 -7.06 19.55 39.97
CA ILE A 633 -7.31 18.47 40.92
C ILE A 633 -8.80 18.15 40.81
N ASP A 634 -9.13 17.00 40.21
CA ASP A 634 -10.38 16.31 40.54
C ASP A 634 -10.06 14.87 40.94
N LYS A 635 -9.94 14.70 42.26
CA LYS A 635 -9.91 13.40 42.93
C LYS A 635 -11.36 12.95 43.05
N ASN A 636 -11.84 12.13 42.11
CA ASN A 636 -12.77 11.00 42.33
C ASN A 636 -13.47 10.62 41.01
N CYS A 637 -12.90 9.64 40.29
CA CYS A 637 -13.70 8.77 39.42
C CYS A 637 -13.02 7.39 39.31
N PRO A 638 -13.74 6.27 39.55
CA PRO A 638 -13.14 4.96 39.62
C PRO A 638 -12.78 4.46 38.22
N VAL A 639 -11.48 4.24 37.96
CA VAL A 639 -10.97 3.53 36.79
C VAL A 639 -11.46 2.08 36.87
N LYS A 640 -12.59 1.78 36.21
CA LYS A 640 -13.00 0.42 35.92
C LYS A 640 -12.27 -0.09 34.68
N ASN A 641 -11.54 -1.18 34.89
CA ASN A 641 -10.96 -2.11 33.91
C ASN A 641 -11.63 -2.10 32.53
N ILE A 642 -10.91 -1.64 31.50
CA ILE A 642 -11.26 -1.86 30.09
C ILE A 642 -10.00 -2.22 29.30
N GLN A 643 -10.08 -3.38 28.63
CA GLN A 643 -9.27 -3.86 27.49
C GLN A 643 -7.95 -4.64 27.72
N ASN A 644 -8.09 -5.82 28.33
CA ASN A 644 -7.23 -6.99 28.02
C ASN A 644 -7.73 -7.71 26.76
N GLY A 645 -7.09 -7.44 25.62
CA GLY A 645 -7.64 -7.82 24.33
C GLY A 645 -6.65 -8.04 23.20
N LEU A 646 -5.38 -8.34 23.45
CA LEU A 646 -4.41 -8.62 22.38
C LEU A 646 -3.53 -9.80 22.81
N THR A 647 -2.95 -10.51 21.84
CA THR A 647 -1.98 -11.63 22.00
C THR A 647 -2.53 -12.94 22.55
N LYS A 648 -3.10 -13.79 21.68
CA LYS A 648 -3.25 -15.24 21.89
C LYS A 648 -3.29 -16.04 20.57
N ILE A 649 -2.74 -15.47 19.49
CA ILE A 649 -2.86 -16.07 18.14
C ILE A 649 -1.75 -15.67 17.16
N ALA A 650 -0.75 -14.95 17.65
CA ALA A 650 0.39 -14.49 16.84
C ALA A 650 1.69 -14.54 17.67
N ILE A 651 1.65 -15.32 18.74
CA ILE A 651 2.76 -15.70 19.62
C ILE A 651 2.37 -17.02 20.22
#